data_AF-A0A2U3DXP5-F1
#
_entry.id   AF-A0A2U3DXP5-F1
#
_cell.length_a   1.000
_cell.length_b   1.000
_cell.length_c   1.000
_cell.angle_alpha   90.00
_cell.angle_beta   90.00
_cell.angle_gamma   90.00
#
_symmetry.space_group_name_H-M   'P 1'
#
loop_
_entity.id
_entity.type
_entity.pdbx_description
1 polymer ?
#
loop_
_entity_poly.entity_id
_entity_poly.type
_entity_poly.pdbx_seq_one_letter_code
_entity_poly.pdbx_strand_id
1 'polypeptide(L)'
;MRSNMERQWSLDEVALHNHAEDCWMAIHGKVYDVTAFVPIHPGGQAILLRNAGQDATASFDSVHPIEILDEYVESVQIMGALLAKHSSADMPPDSASKSRQHAGNEEDLATLVPLEQMLSLPEMEASALRQLSPKAVSYYASGTDDELTMRHNSAIFRSISLRPRVFVDCTSCDLSTMILGESVGLPIFVSPAAMAKLAHPSGERGIAAACSTFNALQIISKNASISVPSIVGAGAQSVYAWQLYVLKDISATERTLAQIRAIPQIRFIVLTLDAPFPGKREADVRFKMGEMAGSSPPQVWGTEGSLTWRRTLKWLSTQTSLPIVLKGIQCHEDAYAATKFPSVKGIILSNHGGRALDTAPSPVQVLLEIRKFCPQVLDKVEVMIDGGIRRGTDVVKALALGAKAVGIGRAALYGLALAGQAGVERTLEILAEETMTAMRLLGVNRVSELGPRHISTAKLNDLLFDGEAGLDVVDRELGAKLMAPTRHERKLSLEEVEDMEPSPETYAAIMATNKPNPRGPGYLKLYMLASVIFLCSTMNGFDSALMGSINALPNYTSYFGLPETGNASTGLVFSIFQIGQMCGALFIWMSDWYGRTWHIFFGCLGVCIGTIVTSLSTSLPMLIGGRFILSFAATCAHTAAPLYLVEIAPAAYRGTVAGLYNTFYYVGSILATASVYACHKHLSGHGNLDWKIPLWLQMVCPGIVCLVIKTFPESPRWLVAKDRHEEAKAILSKYHANGDQDHPLVKLQMSEMIASMDSKALTWKDLFDLRVLFESRSSRYRIMLNITFSWFGQFSGNNIISYYLPIMLKGIGITSTDTALVLNIVYSVVGWVFASAGSRFHDVVGRRKMLIGSTCGMTVCLAIVAGCAAGYTDYKNETASTVSIVFIFLFGAIFSAGFTPMQPIYPAEVVSNKMRAKSMGVFKLTAGAAGFLNTFVGPIALSNIGYWFYVFFVGWDSLEVIFMYLFFVETKGMTLEELDVIFEAKNPRKESLRVKKILADVEVEKSATGAA
;
A
#
# COMPACT_ATOMS: atom_id res chain seq x y z
N MET A 1 -26.37 -17.00 -14.19
CA MET A 1 -25.44 -18.13 -13.92
C MET A 1 -26.20 -19.47 -13.90
N ARG A 2 -26.72 -19.94 -15.04
CA ARG A 2 -27.44 -21.23 -15.13
C ARG A 2 -26.98 -22.15 -16.28
N SER A 3 -25.89 -21.84 -16.99
CA SER A 3 -25.49 -22.62 -18.20
C SER A 3 -24.29 -23.56 -18.05
N ASN A 4 -23.59 -23.61 -16.92
CA ASN A 4 -22.38 -24.46 -16.76
C ASN A 4 -22.60 -25.77 -15.96
N MET A 5 -23.80 -26.04 -15.46
CA MET A 5 -24.06 -27.24 -14.64
C MET A 5 -24.34 -28.52 -15.46
N GLU A 6 -24.51 -28.44 -16.78
CA GLU A 6 -24.85 -29.59 -17.62
C GLU A 6 -23.63 -30.31 -18.22
N ARG A 7 -22.44 -29.68 -18.22
CA ARG A 7 -21.23 -30.28 -18.78
C ARG A 7 -20.65 -31.28 -17.78
N GLN A 8 -20.47 -32.53 -18.23
CA GLN A 8 -19.81 -33.56 -17.45
C GLN A 8 -18.36 -33.72 -17.90
N TRP A 9 -17.46 -33.98 -16.96
CA TRP A 9 -16.01 -34.07 -17.18
C TRP A 9 -15.49 -35.42 -16.69
N SER A 10 -14.60 -36.05 -17.45
CA SER A 10 -13.88 -37.26 -17.02
C SER A 10 -12.63 -36.90 -16.21
N LEU A 11 -12.12 -37.83 -15.38
CA LEU A 11 -10.87 -37.61 -14.66
C LEU A 11 -9.67 -37.43 -15.60
N ASP A 12 -9.69 -38.07 -16.77
CA ASP A 12 -8.63 -37.92 -17.78
C ASP A 12 -8.59 -36.50 -18.37
N GLU A 13 -9.76 -35.87 -18.54
CA GLU A 13 -9.85 -34.46 -18.96
C GLU A 13 -9.40 -33.52 -17.84
N VAL A 14 -9.79 -33.79 -16.58
CA VAL A 14 -9.33 -32.99 -15.43
C VAL A 14 -7.81 -33.08 -15.27
N ALA A 15 -7.21 -34.25 -15.52
CA ALA A 15 -5.77 -34.50 -15.41
C ALA A 15 -4.89 -33.66 -16.34
N LEU A 16 -5.46 -33.07 -17.40
CA LEU A 16 -4.76 -32.15 -18.29
C LEU A 16 -4.42 -30.81 -17.61
N HIS A 17 -5.18 -30.43 -16.58
CA HIS A 17 -5.08 -29.15 -15.89
C HIS A 17 -4.33 -29.31 -14.56
N ASN A 18 -3.02 -29.59 -14.64
CA ASN A 18 -2.21 -30.06 -13.50
C ASN A 18 -1.04 -29.15 -13.09
N HIS A 19 -1.03 -27.88 -13.49
CA HIS A 19 0.07 -26.94 -13.18
C HIS A 19 -0.42 -25.54 -12.80
N ALA A 20 0.46 -24.67 -12.27
CA ALA A 20 0.05 -23.42 -11.59
C ALA A 20 -0.76 -22.42 -12.44
N GLU A 21 -0.54 -22.37 -13.75
CA GLU A 21 -1.26 -21.48 -14.67
C GLU A 21 -2.50 -22.13 -15.30
N ASP A 22 -2.77 -23.40 -14.97
CA ASP A 22 -3.97 -24.16 -15.40
C ASP A 22 -4.18 -25.36 -14.47
N CYS A 23 -4.94 -25.14 -13.40
CA CYS A 23 -5.06 -26.05 -12.26
C CYS A 23 -6.53 -26.35 -11.96
N TRP A 24 -6.99 -27.56 -12.31
CA TRP A 24 -8.35 -28.01 -12.00
C TRP A 24 -8.33 -29.18 -11.02
N MET A 25 -9.41 -29.31 -10.26
CA MET A 25 -9.55 -30.33 -9.22
C MET A 25 -10.99 -30.83 -9.16
N ALA A 26 -11.17 -32.13 -8.93
CA ALA A 26 -12.49 -32.65 -8.60
C ALA A 26 -12.66 -32.72 -7.07
N ILE A 27 -13.77 -32.18 -6.56
CA ILE A 27 -14.13 -32.19 -5.14
C ILE A 27 -15.62 -32.50 -5.02
N HIS A 28 -16.00 -33.55 -4.29
CA HIS A 28 -17.40 -33.95 -4.08
C HIS A 28 -18.20 -34.11 -5.38
N GLY A 29 -17.60 -34.74 -6.39
CA GLY A 29 -18.25 -35.01 -7.68
C GLY A 29 -18.47 -33.79 -8.57
N LYS A 30 -17.86 -32.64 -8.25
CA LYS A 30 -17.84 -31.43 -9.09
C LYS A 30 -16.41 -31.07 -9.47
N VAL A 31 -16.23 -30.52 -10.67
CA VAL A 31 -14.92 -30.04 -11.16
C VAL A 31 -14.83 -28.54 -10.96
N TYR A 32 -13.73 -28.11 -10.35
CA TYR A 32 -13.42 -26.72 -10.06
C TYR A 32 -12.14 -26.30 -10.77
N ASP A 33 -12.19 -25.15 -11.44
CA ASP A 33 -11.00 -24.41 -11.84
C ASP A 33 -10.54 -23.55 -10.65
N VAL A 34 -9.37 -23.89 -10.11
CA VAL A 34 -8.76 -23.20 -8.98
C VAL A 34 -7.54 -22.37 -9.39
N THR A 35 -7.31 -22.17 -10.69
CA THR A 35 -6.11 -21.51 -11.23
C THR A 35 -5.89 -20.13 -10.63
N ALA A 36 -6.93 -19.29 -10.59
CA ALA A 36 -6.87 -17.96 -9.97
C ALA A 36 -6.69 -18.01 -8.44
N PHE A 37 -7.04 -19.14 -7.82
CA PHE A 37 -6.92 -19.36 -6.38
C PHE A 37 -5.54 -19.91 -5.97
N VAL A 38 -4.82 -20.60 -6.85
CA VAL A 38 -3.47 -21.13 -6.59
C VAL A 38 -2.55 -20.09 -5.92
N PRO A 39 -2.35 -18.87 -6.46
CA PRO A 39 -1.38 -17.94 -5.90
C PRO A 39 -1.77 -17.36 -4.53
N ILE A 40 -3.06 -17.39 -4.19
CA ILE A 40 -3.63 -16.81 -2.98
C ILE A 40 -4.08 -17.87 -1.95
N HIS A 41 -3.83 -19.15 -2.22
CA HIS A 41 -4.28 -20.25 -1.36
C HIS A 41 -3.63 -20.16 0.05
N PRO A 42 -4.42 -20.10 1.13
CA PRO A 42 -3.90 -19.94 2.49
C PRO A 42 -3.01 -21.09 2.98
N GLY A 43 -3.15 -22.29 2.41
CA GLY A 43 -2.32 -23.46 2.70
C GLY A 43 -1.00 -23.52 1.91
N GLY A 44 -0.73 -22.53 1.05
CA GLY A 44 0.38 -22.51 0.11
C GLY A 44 0.03 -23.16 -1.23
N GLN A 45 0.75 -22.79 -2.30
CA GLN A 45 0.45 -23.25 -3.66
C GLN A 45 0.76 -24.74 -3.84
N ALA A 46 1.82 -25.24 -3.18
CA ALA A 46 2.34 -26.58 -3.40
C ALA A 46 1.32 -27.70 -3.09
N ILE A 47 0.46 -27.51 -2.08
CA ILE A 47 -0.55 -28.53 -1.72
C ILE A 47 -1.66 -28.63 -2.77
N LEU A 48 -2.02 -27.51 -3.42
CA LEU A 48 -2.96 -27.52 -4.54
C LEU A 48 -2.31 -28.19 -5.76
N LEU A 49 -1.08 -27.81 -6.09
CA LEU A 49 -0.33 -28.40 -7.22
C LEU A 49 -0.12 -29.90 -7.07
N ARG A 50 0.04 -30.40 -5.84
CA ARG A 50 0.16 -31.85 -5.57
C ARG A 50 -1.13 -32.63 -5.92
N ASN A 51 -2.28 -31.98 -5.81
CA ASN A 51 -3.59 -32.56 -6.11
C ASN A 51 -4.18 -32.02 -7.41
N ALA A 52 -3.40 -31.29 -8.21
CA ALA A 52 -3.85 -30.72 -9.46
C ALA A 52 -4.13 -31.84 -10.48
N GLY A 53 -5.23 -31.71 -11.21
CA GLY A 53 -5.70 -32.70 -12.16
C GLY A 53 -6.28 -33.99 -11.55
N GLN A 54 -6.55 -34.02 -10.24
CA GLN A 54 -6.99 -35.24 -9.53
C GLN A 54 -8.33 -35.05 -8.79
N ASP A 55 -8.91 -36.16 -8.33
CA ASP A 55 -9.95 -36.13 -7.29
C ASP A 55 -9.32 -35.85 -5.93
N ALA A 56 -9.48 -34.62 -5.47
CA ALA A 56 -8.92 -34.12 -4.24
C ALA A 56 -9.90 -34.21 -3.06
N THR A 57 -11.05 -34.88 -3.21
CA THR A 57 -12.11 -34.92 -2.18
C THR A 57 -11.57 -35.39 -0.83
N ALA A 58 -10.82 -36.50 -0.80
CA ALA A 58 -10.24 -37.02 0.43
C ALA A 58 -9.23 -36.06 1.07
N SER A 59 -8.35 -35.46 0.26
CA SER A 59 -7.38 -34.46 0.72
C SER A 59 -8.07 -33.21 1.27
N PHE A 60 -9.13 -32.75 0.61
CA PHE A 60 -9.93 -31.59 1.01
C PHE A 60 -10.67 -31.87 2.33
N ASP A 61 -11.41 -32.97 2.42
CA ASP A 61 -12.23 -33.32 3.59
C ASP A 61 -11.39 -33.57 4.85
N SER A 62 -10.12 -33.93 4.69
CA SER A 62 -9.19 -34.11 5.81
C SER A 62 -8.97 -32.83 6.62
N VAL A 63 -9.17 -31.65 6.01
CA VAL A 63 -8.82 -30.35 6.60
C VAL A 63 -9.89 -29.26 6.45
N HIS A 64 -10.82 -29.40 5.50
CA HIS A 64 -11.80 -28.38 5.17
C HIS A 64 -13.25 -28.90 5.20
N PRO A 65 -14.22 -28.07 5.60
CA PRO A 65 -15.63 -28.27 5.31
C PRO A 65 -15.97 -27.77 3.89
N ILE A 66 -16.97 -28.39 3.22
CA ILE A 66 -17.33 -28.06 1.82
C ILE A 66 -17.80 -26.62 1.64
N GLU A 67 -18.41 -26.04 2.68
CA GLU A 67 -18.96 -24.68 2.68
C GLU A 67 -17.89 -23.60 2.51
N ILE A 68 -16.61 -23.89 2.74
CA ILE A 68 -15.52 -22.92 2.54
C ILE A 68 -15.37 -22.52 1.06
N LEU A 69 -15.84 -23.35 0.13
CA LEU A 69 -15.82 -23.04 -1.30
C LEU A 69 -16.72 -21.84 -1.63
N ASP A 70 -17.76 -21.57 -0.83
CA ASP A 70 -18.67 -20.44 -1.02
C ASP A 70 -18.02 -19.08 -0.67
N GLU A 71 -16.91 -19.07 0.08
CA GLU A 71 -16.16 -17.85 0.39
C GLU A 71 -15.31 -17.37 -0.79
N TYR A 72 -14.88 -18.29 -1.66
CA TYR A 72 -13.92 -18.05 -2.74
C TYR A 72 -14.52 -18.14 -4.14
N VAL A 73 -15.84 -17.96 -4.26
CA VAL A 73 -16.62 -18.12 -5.52
C VAL A 73 -16.13 -17.23 -6.66
N GLU A 74 -15.48 -16.10 -6.36
CA GLU A 74 -14.88 -15.23 -7.38
C GLU A 74 -13.55 -15.77 -7.92
N SER A 75 -12.82 -16.57 -7.13
CA SER A 75 -11.51 -17.14 -7.46
C SER A 75 -11.53 -18.63 -7.78
N VAL A 76 -12.65 -19.31 -7.50
CA VAL A 76 -12.86 -20.74 -7.74
C VAL A 76 -14.11 -20.91 -8.60
N GLN A 77 -13.93 -21.34 -9.85
CA GLN A 77 -15.03 -21.45 -10.81
C GLN A 77 -15.50 -22.90 -10.95
N ILE A 78 -16.81 -23.14 -10.84
CA ILE A 78 -17.40 -24.46 -11.06
C ILE A 78 -17.50 -24.72 -12.57
N MET A 79 -16.83 -25.77 -13.04
CA MET A 79 -16.76 -26.14 -14.46
C MET A 79 -17.82 -27.16 -14.87
N GLY A 80 -18.32 -27.97 -13.94
CA GLY A 80 -19.35 -28.98 -14.20
C GLY A 80 -19.32 -30.14 -13.21
N ALA A 81 -20.05 -31.21 -13.53
CA ALA A 81 -20.07 -32.45 -12.74
C ALA A 81 -18.98 -33.43 -13.21
N LEU A 82 -18.42 -34.22 -12.30
CA LEU A 82 -17.53 -35.33 -12.67
C LEU A 82 -18.37 -36.52 -13.14
N LEU A 83 -18.00 -37.13 -14.27
CA LEU A 83 -18.60 -38.36 -14.80
C LEU A 83 -18.41 -39.50 -13.80
N ALA A 84 -19.50 -39.99 -13.22
CA ALA A 84 -19.46 -41.10 -12.28
C ALA A 84 -19.01 -42.39 -12.99
N LYS A 85 -17.88 -42.98 -12.57
CA LYS A 85 -17.60 -44.39 -12.83
C LYS A 85 -18.34 -45.25 -11.80
N HIS A 86 -19.27 -46.08 -12.26
CA HIS A 86 -19.71 -47.25 -11.50
C HIS A 86 -18.60 -48.31 -11.50
N SER A 87 -17.88 -48.43 -10.38
CA SER A 87 -17.66 -49.70 -9.68
C SER A 87 -16.92 -49.43 -8.37
N SER A 88 -17.55 -49.85 -7.28
CA SER A 88 -17.02 -49.93 -5.92
C SER A 88 -15.88 -50.97 -5.79
N ALA A 89 -14.76 -50.79 -6.50
CA ALA A 89 -13.66 -51.75 -6.50
C ALA A 89 -12.23 -51.18 -6.53
N ASP A 90 -12.04 -49.88 -6.83
CA ASP A 90 -10.70 -49.26 -6.86
C ASP A 90 -10.65 -48.00 -5.98
N MET A 91 -10.93 -48.16 -4.68
CA MET A 91 -10.39 -47.23 -3.68
C MET A 91 -8.96 -47.69 -3.39
N PRO A 92 -7.93 -46.83 -3.52
CA PRO A 92 -6.66 -47.10 -2.86
C PRO A 92 -6.98 -47.31 -1.37
N PRO A 93 -6.40 -48.32 -0.69
CA PRO A 93 -6.64 -48.49 0.74
C PRO A 93 -6.31 -47.17 1.41
N ASP A 94 -7.28 -46.66 2.17
CA ASP A 94 -7.23 -45.48 3.02
C ASP A 94 -5.82 -44.89 3.11
N SER A 95 -5.61 -43.68 2.60
CA SER A 95 -4.41 -42.91 2.96
C SER A 95 -4.38 -42.57 4.46
N ALA A 96 -5.45 -42.89 5.22
CA ALA A 96 -5.45 -43.01 6.67
C ALA A 96 -4.59 -44.19 7.20
N SER A 97 -4.14 -45.12 6.35
CA SER A 97 -3.20 -46.19 6.69
C SER A 97 -1.73 -45.75 6.65
N LYS A 98 -1.38 -44.71 5.87
CA LYS A 98 -0.03 -44.14 5.87
C LYS A 98 0.20 -43.09 6.96
N SER A 99 -0.86 -42.52 7.54
CA SER A 99 -0.74 -41.67 8.73
C SER A 99 -0.55 -42.46 10.04
N ARG A 100 -0.69 -43.79 10.03
CA ARG A 100 -0.34 -44.66 11.18
C ARG A 100 1.12 -45.13 11.18
N GLN A 101 1.88 -44.95 10.09
CA GLN A 101 3.28 -45.38 9.99
C GLN A 101 4.29 -44.46 10.69
N HIS A 102 3.83 -43.45 11.45
CA HIS A 102 4.66 -42.65 12.37
C HIS A 102 4.08 -42.61 13.79
N ALA A 103 3.18 -43.54 14.14
CA ALA A 103 3.05 -43.88 15.55
C ALA A 103 4.42 -44.40 16.01
N GLY A 104 4.89 -43.96 17.18
CA GLY A 104 6.09 -44.52 17.81
C GLY A 104 6.03 -46.06 17.81
N ASN A 105 7.19 -46.70 17.97
CA ASN A 105 7.33 -48.15 18.07
C ASN A 105 6.13 -48.78 18.80
N GLU A 106 5.63 -49.94 18.38
CA GLU A 106 4.50 -50.62 19.07
C GLU A 106 4.74 -50.78 20.59
N GLU A 107 6.00 -50.76 21.03
CA GLU A 107 6.42 -50.67 22.44
C GLU A 107 6.03 -49.36 23.15
N ASP A 108 6.03 -48.20 22.48
CA ASP A 108 5.67 -46.90 23.07
C ASP A 108 4.15 -46.76 23.31
N LEU A 109 3.31 -47.33 22.43
CA LEU A 109 1.85 -47.31 22.58
C LEU A 109 1.37 -48.17 23.77
N ALA A 110 2.11 -49.23 24.11
CA ALA A 110 1.81 -50.10 25.26
C ALA A 110 2.09 -49.43 26.63
N THR A 111 2.77 -48.27 26.65
CA THR A 111 3.09 -47.50 27.87
C THR A 111 2.17 -46.31 28.13
N LEU A 112 1.11 -46.14 27.34
CA LEU A 112 0.16 -45.04 27.51
C LEU A 112 -0.74 -45.25 28.73
N VAL A 113 -0.77 -44.25 29.61
CA VAL A 113 -1.66 -44.23 30.78
C VAL A 113 -3.11 -44.25 30.29
N PRO A 114 -3.97 -45.18 30.77
CA PRO A 114 -5.40 -45.18 30.45
C PRO A 114 -6.06 -43.83 30.80
N LEU A 115 -7.01 -43.38 29.98
CA LEU A 115 -7.63 -42.05 30.12
C LEU A 115 -8.20 -41.79 31.54
N GLU A 116 -8.83 -42.80 32.12
CA GLU A 116 -9.40 -42.79 33.48
C GLU A 116 -8.34 -42.64 34.59
N GLN A 117 -7.09 -43.04 34.32
CA GLN A 117 -5.96 -42.93 35.24
C GLN A 117 -5.21 -41.60 35.09
N MET A 118 -5.46 -40.84 34.03
CA MET A 118 -4.86 -39.52 33.87
C MET A 118 -5.46 -38.56 34.91
N LEU A 119 -4.60 -37.93 35.70
CA LEU A 119 -4.99 -37.08 36.84
C LEU A 119 -4.79 -35.60 36.56
N SER A 120 -4.17 -35.23 35.44
CA SER A 120 -3.84 -33.83 35.16
C SER A 120 -3.68 -33.48 33.70
N LEU A 121 -3.94 -32.22 33.37
CA LEU A 121 -3.75 -31.69 32.01
C LEU A 121 -2.32 -31.78 31.49
N PRO A 122 -1.24 -31.54 32.29
CA PRO A 122 0.13 -31.78 31.83
C PRO A 122 0.42 -33.24 31.45
N GLU A 123 -0.17 -34.21 32.17
CA GLU A 123 -0.06 -35.63 31.84
C GLU A 123 -0.82 -35.98 30.54
N MET A 124 -2.01 -35.40 30.36
CA MET A 124 -2.78 -35.52 29.13
C MET A 124 -2.03 -34.91 27.94
N GLU A 125 -1.44 -33.72 28.09
CA GLU A 125 -0.61 -33.10 27.05
C GLU A 125 0.59 -33.98 26.68
N ALA A 126 1.35 -34.46 27.68
CA ALA A 126 2.51 -35.31 27.44
C ALA A 126 2.13 -36.60 26.67
N SER A 127 0.98 -37.18 27.00
CA SER A 127 0.46 -38.38 26.33
C SER A 127 -0.05 -38.06 24.91
N ALA A 128 -0.77 -36.94 24.75
CA ALA A 128 -1.30 -36.51 23.45
C ALA A 128 -0.17 -36.21 22.46
N LEU A 129 0.89 -35.52 22.90
CA LEU A 129 2.04 -35.18 22.05
C LEU A 129 2.80 -36.42 21.54
N ARG A 130 2.68 -37.58 22.19
CA ARG A 130 3.24 -38.86 21.71
C ARG A 130 2.35 -39.55 20.66
N GLN A 131 1.05 -39.27 20.64
CA GLN A 131 0.08 -39.85 19.69
C GLN A 131 -0.14 -38.99 18.45
N LEU A 132 -0.03 -37.67 18.62
CA LEU A 132 -0.25 -36.71 17.56
C LEU A 132 0.79 -36.86 16.43
N SER A 133 0.33 -36.70 15.19
CA SER A 133 1.23 -36.62 14.04
C SER A 133 2.22 -35.44 14.18
N PRO A 134 3.43 -35.52 13.58
CA PRO A 134 4.38 -34.40 13.58
C PRO A 134 3.78 -33.07 13.07
N LYS A 135 2.86 -33.14 12.11
CA LYS A 135 2.09 -31.99 11.61
C LYS A 135 1.19 -31.38 12.69
N ALA A 136 0.45 -32.23 13.40
CA ALA A 136 -0.44 -31.77 14.46
C ALA A 136 0.34 -31.21 15.66
N VAL A 137 1.48 -31.84 16.02
CA VAL A 137 2.39 -31.33 17.05
C VAL A 137 2.93 -29.95 16.67
N SER A 138 3.49 -29.79 15.46
CA SER A 138 4.03 -28.49 15.01
C SER A 138 2.95 -27.40 14.95
N TYR A 139 1.70 -27.74 14.64
CA TYR A 139 0.59 -26.80 14.60
C TYR A 139 0.05 -26.40 15.98
N TYR A 140 -0.20 -27.38 16.88
CA TYR A 140 -0.83 -27.14 18.19
C TYR A 140 0.16 -26.67 19.27
N ALA A 141 1.33 -27.30 19.36
CA ALA A 141 2.27 -27.01 20.45
C ALA A 141 2.98 -25.66 20.28
N SER A 142 3.10 -25.17 19.05
CA SER A 142 3.89 -23.96 18.75
C SER A 142 3.31 -22.66 19.32
N GLY A 143 4.20 -21.80 19.76
CA GLY A 143 4.02 -20.35 19.95
C GLY A 143 4.66 -19.54 18.82
N THR A 144 4.61 -18.21 18.91
CA THR A 144 5.33 -17.32 17.99
C THR A 144 6.75 -17.07 18.49
N ASP A 145 7.69 -16.90 17.55
CA ASP A 145 9.09 -16.54 17.80
C ASP A 145 9.76 -17.43 18.85
N ASP A 146 10.16 -16.87 20.01
CA ASP A 146 10.86 -17.60 21.08
C ASP A 146 9.90 -18.32 22.05
N GLU A 147 8.59 -18.20 21.83
CA GLU A 147 7.53 -18.78 22.65
C GLU A 147 7.55 -18.32 24.12
N LEU A 148 8.07 -17.11 24.39
CA LEU A 148 8.20 -16.56 25.74
C LEU A 148 6.83 -16.27 26.36
N THR A 149 5.97 -15.55 25.63
CA THR A 149 4.60 -15.22 26.06
C THR A 149 3.77 -16.48 26.30
N MET A 150 3.91 -17.50 25.44
CA MET A 150 3.21 -18.78 25.61
C MET A 150 3.54 -19.42 26.96
N ARG A 151 4.83 -19.48 27.31
CA ARG A 151 5.30 -20.05 28.59
C ARG A 151 4.88 -19.16 29.76
N HIS A 152 5.05 -17.85 29.62
CA HIS A 152 4.72 -16.85 30.64
C HIS A 152 3.25 -16.87 31.06
N ASN A 153 2.34 -17.03 30.10
CA ASN A 153 0.89 -17.16 30.36
C ASN A 153 0.57 -18.25 31.40
N SER A 154 1.30 -19.36 31.39
CA SER A 154 1.13 -20.44 32.37
C SER A 154 1.93 -20.23 33.66
N ALA A 155 3.14 -19.69 33.55
CA ALA A 155 4.04 -19.51 34.68
C ALA A 155 3.51 -18.49 35.69
N ILE A 156 2.83 -17.44 35.23
CA ILE A 156 2.38 -16.33 36.08
C ILE A 156 1.40 -16.75 37.18
N PHE A 157 0.56 -17.76 36.95
CA PHE A 157 -0.38 -18.26 37.96
C PHE A 157 0.33 -18.79 39.22
N ARG A 158 1.59 -19.22 39.12
CA ARG A 158 2.41 -19.66 40.25
C ARG A 158 2.80 -18.52 41.19
N SER A 159 2.76 -17.29 40.70
CA SER A 159 3.07 -16.09 41.48
C SER A 159 1.86 -15.55 42.27
N ILE A 160 0.67 -16.13 42.08
CA ILE A 160 -0.55 -15.80 42.84
C ILE A 160 -0.79 -16.87 43.91
N SER A 161 -0.87 -16.44 45.17
CA SER A 161 -1.17 -17.33 46.30
C SER A 161 -2.67 -17.30 46.63
N LEU A 162 -3.25 -18.46 46.95
CA LEU A 162 -4.60 -18.56 47.51
C LEU A 162 -4.59 -18.21 49.01
N ARG A 163 -5.70 -17.65 49.52
CA ARG A 163 -5.88 -17.24 50.93
C ARG A 163 -7.08 -17.98 51.56
N PRO A 164 -6.89 -19.23 52.00
CA PRO A 164 -7.98 -20.05 52.54
C PRO A 164 -8.53 -19.50 53.86
N ARG A 165 -9.82 -19.71 54.08
CA ARG A 165 -10.52 -19.43 55.33
C ARG A 165 -10.97 -20.75 55.96
N VAL A 166 -10.66 -20.92 57.24
CA VAL A 166 -11.07 -22.09 58.03
C VAL A 166 -12.42 -21.85 58.72
N PHE A 167 -13.08 -22.93 59.17
CA PHE A 167 -14.42 -22.91 59.78
C PHE A 167 -15.53 -22.33 58.89
N VAL A 168 -15.48 -22.66 57.59
CA VAL A 168 -16.56 -22.38 56.62
C VAL A 168 -17.16 -23.71 56.18
N ASP A 169 -18.50 -23.82 56.15
CA ASP A 169 -19.16 -25.00 55.61
C ASP A 169 -18.93 -25.10 54.10
N CYS A 170 -18.23 -26.15 53.66
CA CYS A 170 -17.87 -26.38 52.27
C CYS A 170 -18.40 -27.73 51.75
N THR A 171 -19.44 -28.27 52.38
CA THR A 171 -20.05 -29.55 51.99
C THR A 171 -20.67 -29.49 50.59
N SER A 172 -21.28 -28.36 50.24
CA SER A 172 -21.78 -28.07 48.89
C SER A 172 -20.83 -27.15 48.11
N CYS A 173 -20.60 -27.43 46.83
CA CYS A 173 -19.88 -26.53 45.93
C CYS A 173 -20.55 -26.54 44.55
N ASP A 174 -20.84 -25.37 44.02
CA ASP A 174 -21.54 -25.15 42.76
C ASP A 174 -20.68 -24.32 41.81
N LEU A 175 -20.37 -24.90 40.65
CA LEU A 175 -19.56 -24.29 39.60
C LEU A 175 -20.38 -23.49 38.59
N SER A 176 -21.71 -23.59 38.63
CA SER A 176 -22.55 -22.92 37.64
C SER A 176 -22.41 -21.40 37.69
N THR A 177 -22.47 -20.77 36.52
CA THR A 177 -22.40 -19.31 36.38
C THR A 177 -23.18 -18.86 35.14
N MET A 178 -23.19 -17.55 34.90
CA MET A 178 -23.78 -16.94 33.71
C MET A 178 -22.68 -16.37 32.82
N ILE A 179 -22.76 -16.52 31.51
CA ILE A 179 -21.89 -15.82 30.56
C ILE A 179 -22.80 -15.12 29.55
N LEU A 180 -22.78 -13.79 29.55
CA LEU A 180 -23.58 -12.93 28.67
C LEU A 180 -25.09 -13.25 28.67
N GLY A 181 -25.61 -13.64 29.85
CA GLY A 181 -27.01 -14.01 30.03
C GLY A 181 -27.33 -15.48 29.77
N GLU A 182 -26.36 -16.29 29.37
CA GLU A 182 -26.51 -17.74 29.19
C GLU A 182 -26.03 -18.51 30.42
N SER A 183 -26.81 -19.48 30.89
CA SER A 183 -26.43 -20.33 32.02
C SER A 183 -25.47 -21.42 31.56
N VAL A 184 -24.30 -21.50 32.22
CA VAL A 184 -23.29 -22.53 31.97
C VAL A 184 -23.02 -23.32 33.24
N GLY A 185 -22.75 -24.62 33.10
CA GLY A 185 -22.48 -25.53 34.23
C GLY A 185 -21.08 -25.38 34.81
N LEU A 186 -20.14 -24.80 34.06
CA LEU A 186 -18.76 -24.58 34.47
C LEU A 186 -18.33 -23.14 34.17
N PRO A 187 -17.44 -22.53 34.98
CA PRO A 187 -16.83 -21.24 34.67
C PRO A 187 -15.64 -21.40 33.69
N ILE A 188 -15.74 -22.40 32.81
CA ILE A 188 -14.70 -22.84 31.88
C ILE A 188 -15.35 -22.93 30.50
N PHE A 189 -14.74 -22.31 29.51
CA PHE A 189 -15.16 -22.40 28.12
C PHE A 189 -14.05 -22.97 27.24
N VAL A 190 -14.43 -23.61 26.13
CA VAL A 190 -13.46 -24.01 25.11
C VAL A 190 -13.23 -22.83 24.17
N SER A 191 -12.03 -22.27 24.20
CA SER A 191 -11.59 -21.16 23.33
C SER A 191 -11.58 -21.59 21.86
N PRO A 192 -11.73 -20.66 20.91
CA PRO A 192 -11.73 -21.00 19.49
C PRO A 192 -10.37 -21.53 19.06
N ALA A 193 -10.35 -22.79 18.62
CA ALA A 193 -9.18 -23.45 18.08
C ALA A 193 -9.55 -24.11 16.74
N ALA A 194 -8.84 -23.75 15.68
CA ALA A 194 -9.07 -24.25 14.34
C ALA A 194 -8.44 -25.64 14.13
N MET A 195 -8.87 -26.31 13.06
CA MET A 195 -8.25 -27.55 12.56
C MET A 195 -8.27 -28.70 13.57
N ALA A 196 -9.38 -28.89 14.32
CA ALA A 196 -9.46 -29.96 15.31
C ALA A 196 -9.39 -31.38 14.72
N LYS A 197 -9.67 -31.55 13.42
CA LYS A 197 -9.45 -32.83 12.70
C LYS A 197 -8.00 -33.31 12.73
N LEU A 198 -7.02 -32.43 12.93
CA LEU A 198 -5.62 -32.84 13.10
C LEU A 198 -5.38 -33.60 14.41
N ALA A 199 -6.24 -33.39 15.42
CA ALA A 199 -6.21 -34.14 16.67
C ALA A 199 -6.97 -35.46 16.55
N HIS A 200 -8.20 -35.42 16.04
CA HIS A 200 -9.07 -36.60 15.94
C HIS A 200 -10.11 -36.42 14.82
N PRO A 201 -10.54 -37.48 14.11
CA PRO A 201 -11.53 -37.39 13.03
C PRO A 201 -12.89 -36.78 13.41
N SER A 202 -13.25 -36.82 14.71
CA SER A 202 -14.46 -36.14 15.18
C SER A 202 -14.35 -34.61 15.07
N GLY A 203 -13.16 -34.03 15.11
CA GLY A 203 -12.94 -32.59 15.01
C GLY A 203 -13.71 -31.79 16.06
N GLU A 204 -14.14 -30.58 15.69
CA GLU A 204 -14.82 -29.64 16.61
C GLU A 204 -16.17 -30.16 17.12
N ARG A 205 -16.81 -31.12 16.43
CA ARG A 205 -18.06 -31.74 16.90
C ARG A 205 -17.84 -32.69 18.10
N GLY A 206 -16.65 -33.27 18.23
CA GLY A 206 -16.29 -34.05 19.42
C GLY A 206 -16.14 -33.19 20.66
N ILE A 207 -15.59 -31.98 20.48
CA ILE A 207 -15.53 -30.95 21.52
C ILE A 207 -16.95 -30.49 21.90
N ALA A 208 -17.82 -30.27 20.91
CA ALA A 208 -19.21 -29.88 21.12
C ALA A 208 -19.99 -30.92 21.95
N ALA A 209 -19.88 -32.19 21.59
CA ALA A 209 -20.54 -33.27 22.32
C ALA A 209 -20.06 -33.33 23.78
N ALA A 210 -18.76 -33.19 24.03
CA ALA A 210 -18.19 -33.14 25.37
C ALA A 210 -18.67 -31.92 26.18
N CYS A 211 -18.71 -30.73 25.56
CA CYS A 211 -19.23 -29.53 26.21
C CYS A 211 -20.70 -29.69 26.60
N SER A 212 -21.47 -30.50 25.87
CA SER A 212 -22.89 -30.73 26.13
C SER A 212 -23.10 -31.45 27.47
N THR A 213 -22.21 -32.37 27.83
CA THR A 213 -22.23 -33.12 29.10
C THR A 213 -22.11 -32.20 30.33
N PHE A 214 -21.43 -31.07 30.18
CA PHE A 214 -21.18 -30.11 31.27
C PHE A 214 -22.00 -28.83 31.18
N ASN A 215 -22.89 -28.71 30.18
CA ASN A 215 -23.51 -27.42 29.81
C ASN A 215 -22.44 -26.30 29.70
N ALA A 216 -21.32 -26.61 29.04
CA ALA A 216 -20.20 -25.68 28.90
C ALA A 216 -20.33 -24.83 27.63
N LEU A 217 -19.64 -23.70 27.62
CA LEU A 217 -19.55 -22.82 26.45
C LEU A 217 -18.45 -23.32 25.50
N GLN A 218 -18.79 -23.47 24.22
CA GLN A 218 -17.81 -23.62 23.13
C GLN A 218 -17.83 -22.37 22.24
N ILE A 219 -16.65 -21.76 22.06
CA ILE A 219 -16.46 -20.72 21.05
C ILE A 219 -15.93 -21.37 19.78
N ILE A 220 -16.74 -21.42 18.73
CA ILE A 220 -16.41 -22.07 17.46
C ILE A 220 -15.50 -21.16 16.64
N SER A 221 -14.37 -21.67 16.14
CA SER A 221 -13.49 -20.90 15.26
C SER A 221 -14.12 -20.66 13.88
N LYS A 222 -13.88 -19.49 13.28
CA LYS A 222 -14.16 -19.26 11.84
C LYS A 222 -13.52 -20.35 10.98
N ASN A 223 -12.29 -20.74 11.32
CA ASN A 223 -11.49 -21.70 10.57
C ASN A 223 -11.64 -23.14 11.11
N ALA A 224 -12.82 -23.50 11.62
CA ALA A 224 -13.11 -24.85 12.07
C ALA A 224 -13.02 -25.86 10.90
N SER A 225 -12.56 -27.08 11.20
CA SER A 225 -12.46 -28.18 10.23
C SER A 225 -13.77 -28.97 10.02
N ILE A 226 -14.81 -28.59 10.76
CA ILE A 226 -16.18 -29.11 10.68
C ILE A 226 -17.13 -27.93 10.50
N SER A 227 -18.21 -28.11 9.73
CA SER A 227 -19.21 -27.06 9.52
C SER A 227 -19.97 -26.71 10.81
N VAL A 228 -20.29 -25.42 10.99
CA VAL A 228 -20.94 -24.91 12.21
C VAL A 228 -22.26 -25.65 12.52
N PRO A 229 -23.16 -25.92 11.55
CA PRO A 229 -24.38 -26.69 11.80
C PRO A 229 -24.10 -28.09 12.36
N SER A 230 -23.06 -28.78 11.86
CA SER A 230 -22.68 -30.10 12.37
C SER A 230 -22.08 -30.03 13.77
N ILE A 231 -21.38 -28.95 14.12
CA ILE A 231 -20.83 -28.75 15.47
C ILE A 231 -21.98 -28.53 16.46
N VAL A 232 -22.86 -27.58 16.19
CA VAL A 232 -23.98 -27.27 17.12
C VAL A 232 -24.98 -28.42 17.23
N GLY A 233 -25.14 -29.21 16.15
CA GLY A 233 -25.98 -30.41 16.16
C GLY A 233 -25.44 -31.55 17.03
N ALA A 234 -24.11 -31.59 17.27
CA ALA A 234 -23.49 -32.62 18.08
C ALA A 234 -23.59 -32.37 19.60
N GLY A 235 -23.84 -31.13 20.03
CA GLY A 235 -23.92 -30.75 21.45
C GLY A 235 -25.13 -29.87 21.75
N ALA A 236 -26.33 -30.43 21.63
CA ALA A 236 -27.58 -29.66 21.73
C ALA A 236 -27.78 -28.90 23.05
N GLN A 237 -27.12 -29.31 24.14
CA GLN A 237 -27.21 -28.63 25.45
C GLN A 237 -26.07 -27.62 25.68
N SER A 238 -25.08 -27.51 24.79
CA SER A 238 -24.01 -26.52 24.93
C SER A 238 -24.46 -25.12 24.56
N VAL A 239 -23.83 -24.14 25.20
CA VAL A 239 -23.89 -22.75 24.76
C VAL A 239 -22.82 -22.54 23.69
N TYR A 240 -23.18 -21.91 22.58
CA TYR A 240 -22.23 -21.63 21.50
C TYR A 240 -22.04 -20.14 21.27
N ALA A 241 -20.79 -19.79 20.98
CA ALA A 241 -20.43 -18.50 20.39
C ALA A 241 -19.61 -18.74 19.13
N TRP A 242 -19.53 -17.75 18.26
CA TRP A 242 -18.77 -17.88 17.01
C TRP A 242 -17.69 -16.82 16.89
N GLN A 243 -16.47 -17.27 16.63
CA GLN A 243 -15.31 -16.42 16.44
C GLN A 243 -15.31 -15.81 15.04
N LEU A 244 -15.24 -14.48 14.96
CA LEU A 244 -15.13 -13.72 13.73
C LEU A 244 -13.68 -13.27 13.47
N TYR A 245 -13.20 -13.55 12.26
CA TYR A 245 -12.11 -12.83 11.60
C TYR A 245 -12.71 -11.98 10.48
N VAL A 246 -12.45 -10.67 10.47
CA VAL A 246 -12.89 -9.82 9.35
C VAL A 246 -11.92 -10.02 8.20
N LEU A 247 -12.42 -10.44 7.04
CA LEU A 247 -11.61 -10.67 5.85
C LEU A 247 -11.34 -9.34 5.11
N LYS A 248 -10.32 -9.35 4.23
CA LYS A 248 -10.08 -8.25 3.28
C LYS A 248 -11.28 -7.99 2.38
N ASP A 249 -11.92 -9.06 1.91
CA ASP A 249 -13.24 -8.97 1.29
C ASP A 249 -14.32 -8.87 2.38
N ILE A 250 -14.75 -7.64 2.62
CA ILE A 250 -15.82 -7.34 3.59
C ILE A 250 -17.13 -8.03 3.16
N SER A 251 -17.41 -8.16 1.86
CA SER A 251 -18.64 -8.77 1.36
C SER A 251 -18.69 -10.27 1.68
N ALA A 252 -17.56 -10.98 1.57
CA ALA A 252 -17.45 -12.37 2.03
C ALA A 252 -17.75 -12.48 3.53
N THR A 253 -17.19 -11.57 4.34
CA THR A 253 -17.44 -11.53 5.78
C THR A 253 -18.93 -11.33 6.09
N GLU A 254 -19.62 -10.44 5.37
CA GLU A 254 -21.06 -10.17 5.54
C GLU A 254 -21.92 -11.40 5.18
N ARG A 255 -21.56 -12.15 4.12
CA ARG A 255 -22.23 -13.41 3.76
C ARG A 255 -22.07 -14.47 4.84
N THR A 256 -20.85 -14.70 5.33
CA THR A 256 -20.59 -15.66 6.41
C THR A 256 -21.35 -15.26 7.67
N LEU A 257 -21.34 -13.97 8.05
CA LEU A 257 -22.12 -13.48 9.19
C LEU A 257 -23.62 -13.74 9.01
N ALA A 258 -24.17 -13.59 7.80
CA ALA A 258 -25.57 -13.89 7.53
C ALA A 258 -25.92 -15.37 7.75
N GLN A 259 -25.04 -16.28 7.35
CA GLN A 259 -25.20 -17.72 7.59
C GLN A 259 -25.13 -18.05 9.09
N ILE A 260 -24.15 -17.48 9.81
CA ILE A 260 -23.99 -17.70 11.25
C ILE A 260 -25.19 -17.18 12.05
N ARG A 261 -25.75 -16.03 11.68
CA ARG A 261 -26.96 -15.47 12.31
C ARG A 261 -28.20 -16.35 12.14
N ALA A 262 -28.24 -17.20 11.12
CA ALA A 262 -29.34 -18.14 10.90
C ALA A 262 -29.29 -19.35 11.86
N ILE A 263 -28.22 -19.53 12.62
CA ILE A 263 -28.03 -20.63 13.57
C ILE A 263 -28.41 -20.15 14.98
N PRO A 264 -29.60 -20.49 15.50
CA PRO A 264 -30.13 -19.91 16.75
C PRO A 264 -29.34 -20.29 18.01
N GLN A 265 -28.57 -21.38 17.94
CA GLN A 265 -27.71 -21.84 19.03
C GLN A 265 -26.49 -20.92 19.24
N ILE A 266 -26.10 -20.11 18.25
CA ILE A 266 -25.02 -19.13 18.39
C ILE A 266 -25.55 -17.90 19.13
N ARG A 267 -25.06 -17.71 20.36
CA ARG A 267 -25.58 -16.69 21.30
C ARG A 267 -24.86 -15.36 21.20
N PHE A 268 -23.59 -15.34 20.78
CA PHE A 268 -22.82 -14.10 20.61
C PHE A 268 -21.66 -14.26 19.63
N ILE A 269 -21.16 -13.12 19.12
CA ILE A 269 -20.05 -13.03 18.17
C ILE A 269 -18.77 -12.60 18.87
N VAL A 270 -17.68 -13.33 18.65
CA VAL A 270 -16.36 -13.08 19.25
C VAL A 270 -15.41 -12.52 18.19
N LEU A 271 -15.29 -11.20 18.10
CA LEU A 271 -14.39 -10.53 17.16
C LEU A 271 -12.94 -10.64 17.64
N THR A 272 -12.10 -11.31 16.86
CA THR A 272 -10.68 -11.51 17.18
C THR A 272 -9.82 -10.37 16.65
N LEU A 273 -9.05 -9.72 17.52
CA LEU A 273 -8.27 -8.52 17.25
C LEU A 273 -6.76 -8.69 17.45
N ASP A 274 -6.33 -9.76 18.11
CA ASP A 274 -4.91 -10.05 18.45
C ASP A 274 -4.10 -10.66 17.29
N ALA A 275 -4.68 -10.85 16.10
CA ALA A 275 -4.01 -11.43 14.95
C ALA A 275 -4.28 -10.67 13.64
N PRO A 276 -3.95 -9.37 13.52
CA PRO A 276 -4.03 -8.63 12.25
C PRO A 276 -2.94 -9.07 11.25
N PHE A 277 -1.87 -9.65 11.77
CA PHE A 277 -0.79 -10.29 11.03
C PHE A 277 -0.52 -11.67 11.66
N PRO A 278 -0.10 -12.67 10.87
CA PRO A 278 0.20 -13.99 11.41
C PRO A 278 1.47 -13.97 12.25
N GLY A 279 1.43 -14.56 13.45
CA GLY A 279 2.63 -14.83 14.24
C GLY A 279 3.55 -15.85 13.58
N LYS A 280 4.86 -15.69 13.77
CA LYS A 280 5.90 -16.54 13.19
C LYS A 280 6.11 -17.78 14.05
N ARG A 281 5.29 -18.81 13.82
CA ARG A 281 5.39 -20.10 14.53
C ARG A 281 6.51 -20.97 13.94
N GLU A 282 7.72 -20.86 14.47
CA GLU A 282 8.92 -21.44 13.84
C GLU A 282 8.85 -22.96 13.64
N ALA A 283 8.27 -23.71 14.57
CA ALA A 283 8.11 -25.16 14.43
C ALA A 283 7.19 -25.54 13.25
N ASP A 284 6.10 -24.80 13.03
CA ASP A 284 5.17 -24.98 11.91
C ASP A 284 5.80 -24.57 10.59
N VAL A 285 6.56 -23.47 10.59
CA VAL A 285 7.32 -23.01 9.42
C VAL A 285 8.38 -24.04 9.03
N ARG A 286 9.12 -24.59 10.01
CA ARG A 286 10.13 -25.63 9.79
C ARG A 286 9.51 -26.92 9.25
N PHE A 287 8.35 -27.32 9.77
CA PHE A 287 7.61 -28.47 9.25
C PHE A 287 7.20 -28.25 7.79
N LYS A 288 6.62 -27.08 7.47
CA LYS A 288 6.25 -26.68 6.10
C LYS A 288 7.45 -26.62 5.15
N MET A 289 8.60 -26.12 5.61
CA MET A 289 9.85 -26.11 4.84
C MET A 289 10.36 -27.53 4.57
N GLY A 290 10.23 -28.44 5.54
CA GLY A 290 10.57 -29.85 5.38
C GLY A 290 9.66 -30.58 4.38
N GLU A 291 8.38 -30.22 4.31
CA GLU A 291 7.45 -30.75 3.30
C GLU A 291 7.62 -30.12 1.91
N MET A 292 8.15 -28.89 1.83
CA MET A 292 8.20 -28.10 0.59
C MET A 292 9.62 -27.61 0.31
N ALA A 293 10.41 -28.42 -0.39
CA ALA A 293 11.66 -27.97 -1.00
C ALA A 293 11.38 -26.91 -2.09
N GLY A 294 11.27 -25.62 -1.70
CA GLY A 294 11.43 -24.48 -2.62
C GLY A 294 10.21 -23.62 -2.94
N SER A 295 9.14 -23.57 -2.14
CA SER A 295 8.02 -22.64 -2.40
C SER A 295 7.93 -21.46 -1.43
N SER A 296 7.39 -20.34 -1.92
CA SER A 296 7.27 -19.04 -1.27
C SER A 296 6.54 -19.11 0.09
N PRO A 297 6.85 -18.21 1.03
CA PRO A 297 6.19 -18.17 2.34
C PRO A 297 4.66 -17.97 2.17
N PRO A 298 3.82 -18.66 2.98
CA PRO A 298 2.38 -18.55 2.88
C PRO A 298 1.87 -17.13 3.17
N GLN A 299 0.82 -16.72 2.44
CA GLN A 299 0.17 -15.42 2.58
C GLN A 299 -0.76 -15.36 3.80
N VAL A 300 -0.91 -14.15 4.33
CA VAL A 300 -1.53 -13.67 5.58
C VAL A 300 -2.77 -14.45 6.06
N TRP A 301 -2.66 -15.07 7.25
CA TRP A 301 -3.78 -15.48 8.10
C TRP A 301 -4.02 -14.41 9.17
N GLY A 302 -5.27 -14.02 9.41
CA GLY A 302 -5.60 -13.03 10.44
C GLY A 302 -6.89 -12.27 10.18
N THR A 303 -7.24 -11.40 11.13
CA THR A 303 -8.24 -10.35 10.92
C THR A 303 -7.64 -9.26 10.03
N GLU A 304 -8.46 -8.51 9.32
CA GLU A 304 -7.97 -7.42 8.46
C GLU A 304 -7.17 -6.38 9.25
N GLY A 305 -6.00 -5.97 8.74
CA GLY A 305 -5.08 -5.09 9.48
C GLY A 305 -5.55 -3.64 9.62
N SER A 306 -6.61 -3.24 8.91
CA SER A 306 -7.15 -1.88 8.88
C SER A 306 -8.37 -1.65 9.81
N LEU A 307 -8.69 -2.62 10.67
CA LEU A 307 -9.79 -2.48 11.64
C LEU A 307 -9.50 -1.37 12.66
N THR A 308 -10.52 -0.58 12.98
CA THR A 308 -10.44 0.49 13.99
C THR A 308 -11.71 0.48 14.84
N TRP A 309 -11.61 0.83 16.13
CA TRP A 309 -12.70 0.81 17.11
C TRP A 309 -14.04 1.33 16.55
N ARG A 310 -14.06 2.56 16.04
CA ARG A 310 -15.30 3.22 15.58
C ARG A 310 -15.87 2.62 14.30
N ARG A 311 -15.03 2.45 13.27
CA ARG A 311 -15.47 1.97 11.95
C ARG A 311 -15.96 0.53 12.05
N THR A 312 -15.16 -0.31 12.69
CA THR A 312 -15.43 -1.75 12.78
C THR A 312 -16.66 -2.03 13.63
N LEU A 313 -16.80 -1.45 14.82
CA LEU A 313 -17.95 -1.72 15.69
C LEU A 313 -19.25 -1.11 15.17
N LYS A 314 -19.19 0.05 14.48
CA LYS A 314 -20.35 0.62 13.79
C LYS A 314 -20.81 -0.24 12.63
N TRP A 315 -19.88 -0.79 11.85
CA TRP A 315 -20.22 -1.71 10.77
C TRP A 315 -20.76 -3.03 11.35
N LEU A 316 -20.07 -3.66 12.29
CA LEU A 316 -20.47 -4.95 12.83
C LEU A 316 -21.84 -4.89 13.52
N SER A 317 -22.18 -3.78 14.20
CA SER A 317 -23.51 -3.58 14.77
C SER A 317 -24.62 -3.43 13.74
N THR A 318 -24.31 -3.03 12.50
CA THR A 318 -25.28 -3.06 11.38
C THR A 318 -25.46 -4.46 10.82
N GLN A 319 -24.48 -5.34 11.02
CA GLN A 319 -24.50 -6.72 10.52
C GLN A 319 -25.13 -7.70 11.51
N THR A 320 -25.12 -7.44 12.82
CA THR A 320 -25.69 -8.37 13.81
C THR A 320 -26.29 -7.67 15.00
N SER A 321 -27.36 -8.25 15.54
CA SER A 321 -27.97 -7.87 16.82
C SER A 321 -27.47 -8.72 17.99
N LEU A 322 -26.67 -9.77 17.73
CA LEU A 322 -26.08 -10.58 18.77
C LEU A 322 -25.04 -9.77 19.58
N PRO A 323 -24.87 -10.05 20.89
CA PRO A 323 -23.81 -9.44 21.69
C PRO A 323 -22.43 -9.59 21.04
N ILE A 324 -21.61 -8.55 21.10
CA ILE A 324 -20.24 -8.57 20.60
C ILE A 324 -19.28 -8.75 21.77
N VAL A 325 -18.35 -9.68 21.61
CA VAL A 325 -17.22 -9.92 22.51
C VAL A 325 -15.93 -9.62 21.76
N LEU A 326 -15.04 -8.81 22.36
CA LEU A 326 -13.74 -8.51 21.76
C LEU A 326 -12.69 -9.44 22.34
N LYS A 327 -12.12 -10.31 21.50
CA LYS A 327 -11.04 -11.21 21.88
C LYS A 327 -9.69 -10.65 21.44
N GLY A 328 -8.72 -10.68 22.35
CA GLY A 328 -7.36 -10.25 22.05
C GLY A 328 -6.97 -8.93 22.73
N ILE A 329 -7.70 -8.53 23.78
CA ILE A 329 -7.39 -7.34 24.56
C ILE A 329 -6.14 -7.62 25.41
N GLN A 330 -5.11 -6.79 25.23
CA GLN A 330 -3.77 -7.01 25.79
C GLN A 330 -3.27 -5.85 26.67
N CYS A 331 -4.09 -4.81 26.88
CA CYS A 331 -3.82 -3.71 27.81
C CYS A 331 -5.12 -3.18 28.44
N HIS A 332 -5.01 -2.39 29.51
CA HIS A 332 -6.15 -1.89 30.27
C HIS A 332 -6.86 -0.71 29.58
N GLU A 333 -6.16 0.03 28.74
CA GLU A 333 -6.69 1.12 27.92
C GLU A 333 -7.71 0.58 26.92
N ASP A 334 -7.38 -0.51 26.22
CA ASP A 334 -8.29 -1.18 25.29
C ASP A 334 -9.48 -1.84 26.00
N ALA A 335 -9.27 -2.35 27.22
CA ALA A 335 -10.36 -2.84 28.05
C ALA A 335 -11.33 -1.71 28.45
N TYR A 336 -10.80 -0.53 28.79
CA TYR A 336 -11.61 0.66 29.07
C TYR A 336 -12.32 1.18 27.81
N ALA A 337 -11.64 1.19 26.67
CA ALA A 337 -12.19 1.54 25.36
C ALA A 337 -13.40 0.69 25.00
N ALA A 338 -13.35 -0.62 25.26
CA ALA A 338 -14.46 -1.54 25.03
C ALA A 338 -15.76 -1.10 25.74
N THR A 339 -15.67 -0.54 26.94
CA THR A 339 -16.84 -0.07 27.72
C THR A 339 -17.57 1.11 27.08
N LYS A 340 -16.94 1.77 26.10
CA LYS A 340 -17.49 2.93 25.42
C LYS A 340 -18.51 2.56 24.35
N PHE A 341 -18.57 1.29 23.94
CA PHE A 341 -19.44 0.84 22.86
C PHE A 341 -20.61 -0.03 23.37
N PRO A 342 -21.87 0.42 23.24
CA PRO A 342 -23.02 -0.30 23.79
C PRO A 342 -23.23 -1.72 23.26
N SER A 343 -22.77 -2.00 22.03
CA SER A 343 -22.85 -3.30 21.38
C SER A 343 -21.84 -4.32 21.93
N VAL A 344 -20.78 -3.85 22.59
CA VAL A 344 -19.77 -4.70 23.23
C VAL A 344 -20.27 -5.07 24.61
N LYS A 345 -20.46 -6.37 24.85
CA LYS A 345 -20.96 -6.90 26.13
C LYS A 345 -19.91 -7.68 26.92
N GLY A 346 -18.82 -8.08 26.26
CA GLY A 346 -17.71 -8.74 26.92
C GLY A 346 -16.39 -8.53 26.21
N ILE A 347 -15.31 -8.89 26.90
CA ILE A 347 -13.95 -8.92 26.38
C ILE A 347 -13.29 -10.24 26.78
N ILE A 348 -12.39 -10.76 25.95
CA ILE A 348 -11.51 -11.88 26.28
C ILE A 348 -10.08 -11.34 26.30
N LEU A 349 -9.49 -11.30 27.49
CA LEU A 349 -8.08 -11.01 27.68
C LEU A 349 -7.29 -12.19 27.13
N SER A 350 -6.55 -11.96 26.07
CA SER A 350 -5.89 -13.00 25.28
C SER A 350 -4.76 -12.41 24.46
N ASN A 351 -3.66 -13.17 24.34
CA ASN A 351 -2.59 -12.94 23.38
C ASN A 351 -2.52 -14.11 22.38
N HIS A 352 -3.69 -14.63 22.03
CA HIS A 352 -3.85 -15.80 21.16
C HIS A 352 -3.17 -17.09 21.66
N GLY A 353 -3.00 -17.23 22.99
CA GLY A 353 -2.26 -18.34 23.58
C GLY A 353 -0.76 -18.30 23.29
N GLY A 354 -0.20 -17.10 23.11
CA GLY A 354 1.21 -16.86 22.76
C GLY A 354 1.56 -17.16 21.30
N ARG A 355 0.58 -17.03 20.39
CA ARG A 355 0.73 -17.39 18.95
C ARG A 355 0.75 -16.18 18.00
N ALA A 356 0.63 -14.97 18.54
CA ALA A 356 0.56 -13.74 17.75
C ALA A 356 1.80 -12.85 17.94
N LEU A 357 1.85 -12.08 19.03
CA LEU A 357 3.00 -11.27 19.41
C LEU A 357 3.76 -11.93 20.58
N ASP A 358 5.06 -12.17 20.41
CA ASP A 358 5.91 -12.62 21.52
C ASP A 358 6.35 -11.43 22.38
N THR A 359 6.73 -11.69 23.62
CA THR A 359 7.02 -10.69 24.67
C THR A 359 5.81 -9.84 25.10
N ALA A 360 4.61 -10.16 24.62
CA ALA A 360 3.35 -9.57 25.07
C ALA A 360 3.04 -9.94 26.54
N PRO A 361 2.34 -9.05 27.29
CA PRO A 361 1.93 -9.33 28.66
C PRO A 361 1.00 -10.55 28.73
N SER A 362 1.04 -11.24 29.86
CA SER A 362 0.07 -12.31 30.12
C SER A 362 -1.33 -11.74 30.36
N PRO A 363 -2.41 -12.45 29.99
CA PRO A 363 -3.77 -11.98 30.25
C PRO A 363 -4.09 -11.75 31.73
N VAL A 364 -3.36 -12.41 32.64
CA VAL A 364 -3.44 -12.18 34.09
C VAL A 364 -2.86 -10.81 34.48
N GLN A 365 -1.76 -10.38 33.85
CA GLN A 365 -1.23 -9.02 34.04
C GLN A 365 -2.25 -7.98 33.59
N VAL A 366 -2.85 -8.17 32.41
CA VAL A 366 -3.88 -7.26 31.89
C VAL A 366 -5.08 -7.18 32.82
N LEU A 367 -5.52 -8.31 33.40
CA LEU A 367 -6.60 -8.31 34.39
C LEU A 367 -6.22 -7.53 35.65
N LEU A 368 -4.97 -7.65 36.13
CA LEU A 368 -4.46 -6.88 37.25
C LEU A 368 -4.35 -5.38 36.92
N GLU A 369 -3.93 -5.02 35.71
CA GLU A 369 -3.92 -3.64 35.24
C GLU A 369 -5.33 -3.05 35.17
N ILE A 370 -6.31 -3.80 34.68
CA ILE A 370 -7.72 -3.37 34.71
C ILE A 370 -8.16 -3.08 36.15
N ARG A 371 -7.82 -3.94 37.10
CA ARG A 371 -8.15 -3.69 38.52
C ARG A 371 -7.43 -2.46 39.09
N LYS A 372 -6.20 -2.21 38.67
CA LYS A 372 -5.36 -1.10 39.14
C LYS A 372 -5.83 0.24 38.56
N PHE A 373 -6.07 0.29 37.25
CA PHE A 373 -6.23 1.54 36.50
C PHE A 373 -7.68 1.83 36.13
N CYS A 374 -8.48 0.83 35.79
CA CYS A 374 -9.86 1.01 35.31
C CYS A 374 -10.86 -0.03 35.86
N PRO A 375 -10.99 -0.17 37.20
CA PRO A 375 -11.81 -1.22 37.81
C PRO A 375 -13.29 -1.19 37.36
N GLN A 376 -13.81 -0.02 36.97
CA GLN A 376 -15.15 0.17 36.40
C GLN A 376 -15.43 -0.67 35.15
N VAL A 377 -14.41 -1.19 34.48
CA VAL A 377 -14.58 -2.12 33.34
C VAL A 377 -15.31 -3.39 33.78
N LEU A 378 -14.98 -3.91 34.97
CA LEU A 378 -15.56 -5.13 35.52
C LEU A 378 -17.06 -5.02 35.80
N ASP A 379 -17.59 -3.80 35.93
CA ASP A 379 -19.01 -3.53 36.14
C ASP A 379 -19.79 -3.30 34.83
N LYS A 380 -19.08 -3.02 33.72
CA LYS A 380 -19.69 -2.59 32.45
C LYS A 380 -19.70 -3.66 31.36
N VAL A 381 -18.67 -4.50 31.33
CA VAL A 381 -18.54 -5.60 30.36
C VAL A 381 -18.06 -6.86 31.08
N GLU A 382 -18.50 -8.02 30.63
CA GLU A 382 -18.00 -9.28 31.19
C GLU A 382 -16.57 -9.55 30.70
N VAL A 383 -15.65 -9.71 31.65
CA VAL A 383 -14.23 -9.97 31.35
C VAL A 383 -13.98 -11.47 31.44
N MET A 384 -13.66 -12.10 30.32
CA MET A 384 -13.19 -13.49 30.24
C MET A 384 -11.67 -13.48 30.00
N ILE A 385 -11.02 -14.61 30.25
CA ILE A 385 -9.57 -14.74 30.08
C ILE A 385 -9.23 -16.09 29.47
N ASP A 386 -8.27 -16.15 28.56
CA ASP A 386 -7.69 -17.42 28.12
C ASP A 386 -6.16 -17.37 28.09
N GLY A 387 -5.53 -18.52 27.84
CA GLY A 387 -4.08 -18.65 27.74
C GLY A 387 -3.41 -19.13 29.03
N GLY A 388 -2.78 -20.30 28.96
CA GLY A 388 -1.92 -20.83 30.03
C GLY A 388 -2.62 -21.54 31.20
N ILE A 389 -3.96 -21.63 31.21
CA ILE A 389 -4.74 -22.37 32.21
C ILE A 389 -4.43 -23.87 32.13
N ARG A 390 -3.95 -24.45 33.23
CA ARG A 390 -3.55 -25.87 33.30
C ARG A 390 -4.04 -26.59 34.56
N ARG A 391 -4.54 -25.87 35.56
CA ARG A 391 -5.08 -26.41 36.81
C ARG A 391 -6.37 -25.71 37.23
N GLY A 392 -7.20 -26.40 38.01
CA GLY A 392 -8.39 -25.83 38.64
C GLY A 392 -8.09 -24.67 39.59
N THR A 393 -6.89 -24.62 40.18
CA THR A 393 -6.44 -23.45 40.95
C THR A 393 -6.16 -22.23 40.09
N ASP A 394 -5.76 -22.40 38.82
CA ASP A 394 -5.60 -21.28 37.87
C ASP A 394 -6.96 -20.67 37.56
N VAL A 395 -7.98 -21.53 37.37
CA VAL A 395 -9.38 -21.14 37.21
C VAL A 395 -9.84 -20.31 38.42
N VAL A 396 -9.69 -20.84 39.64
CA VAL A 396 -10.07 -20.13 40.87
C VAL A 396 -9.36 -18.78 41.02
N LYS A 397 -8.06 -18.70 40.70
CA LYS A 397 -7.29 -17.45 40.76
C LYS A 397 -7.82 -16.41 39.78
N ALA A 398 -8.08 -16.79 38.53
CA ALA A 398 -8.63 -15.90 37.53
C ALA A 398 -10.04 -15.40 37.91
N LEU A 399 -10.91 -16.28 38.38
CA LEU A 399 -12.25 -15.92 38.86
C LEU A 399 -12.17 -14.98 40.08
N ALA A 400 -11.26 -15.24 41.03
CA ALA A 400 -11.05 -14.37 42.18
C ALA A 400 -10.48 -12.99 41.80
N LEU A 401 -9.77 -12.88 40.68
CA LEU A 401 -9.35 -11.59 40.11
C LEU A 401 -10.49 -10.83 39.43
N GLY A 402 -11.63 -11.45 39.18
CA GLY A 402 -12.81 -10.82 38.56
C GLY A 402 -13.07 -11.27 37.12
N ALA A 403 -12.39 -12.29 36.62
CA ALA A 403 -12.80 -12.92 35.37
C ALA A 403 -14.15 -13.63 35.56
N LYS A 404 -15.01 -13.60 34.54
CA LYS A 404 -16.32 -14.27 34.53
C LYS A 404 -16.21 -15.76 34.25
N ALA A 405 -15.28 -16.12 33.36
CA ALA A 405 -14.96 -17.49 32.98
C ALA A 405 -13.54 -17.55 32.38
N VAL A 406 -12.97 -18.75 32.34
CA VAL A 406 -11.63 -19.01 31.78
C VAL A 406 -11.68 -19.92 30.55
N GLY A 407 -10.83 -19.64 29.57
CA GLY A 407 -10.78 -20.34 28.29
C GLY A 407 -9.65 -21.37 28.21
N ILE A 408 -9.97 -22.55 27.67
CA ILE A 408 -8.99 -23.57 27.31
C ILE A 408 -8.98 -23.82 25.80
N GLY A 409 -7.80 -23.78 25.18
CA GLY A 409 -7.61 -24.09 23.75
C GLY A 409 -6.86 -25.40 23.57
N ARG A 410 -5.54 -25.38 23.79
CA ARG A 410 -4.67 -26.56 23.64
C ARG A 410 -5.12 -27.76 24.47
N ALA A 411 -5.55 -27.54 25.72
CA ALA A 411 -5.99 -28.63 26.58
C ALA A 411 -7.17 -29.42 25.99
N ALA A 412 -8.16 -28.72 25.40
CA ALA A 412 -9.28 -29.38 24.72
C ALA A 412 -8.81 -30.15 23.47
N LEU A 413 -7.88 -29.61 22.70
CA LEU A 413 -7.31 -30.31 21.54
C LEU A 413 -6.49 -31.54 21.93
N TYR A 414 -5.74 -31.49 23.03
CA TYR A 414 -4.99 -32.64 23.55
C TYR A 414 -5.93 -33.72 24.10
N GLY A 415 -6.97 -33.34 24.83
CA GLY A 415 -8.03 -34.28 25.23
C GLY A 415 -8.69 -34.94 24.01
N LEU A 416 -9.02 -34.14 23.00
CA LEU A 416 -9.59 -34.64 21.74
C LEU A 416 -8.66 -35.65 21.06
N ALA A 417 -7.35 -35.38 21.04
CA ALA A 417 -6.36 -36.27 20.43
C ALA A 417 -6.26 -37.64 21.10
N LEU A 418 -6.43 -37.69 22.44
CA LEU A 418 -6.30 -38.92 23.21
C LEU A 418 -7.46 -39.89 23.00
N ALA A 419 -8.70 -39.38 22.98
CA ALA A 419 -9.89 -40.25 23.00
C ALA A 419 -11.14 -39.58 22.40
N GLY A 420 -11.00 -38.63 21.49
CA GLY A 420 -12.14 -37.94 20.90
C GLY A 420 -12.97 -37.20 21.95
N GLN A 421 -14.29 -37.41 21.95
CA GLN A 421 -15.22 -36.80 22.92
C GLN A 421 -14.82 -37.12 24.36
N ALA A 422 -14.60 -38.40 24.70
CA ALA A 422 -14.31 -38.84 26.06
C ALA A 422 -13.06 -38.17 26.64
N GLY A 423 -12.06 -37.90 25.81
CA GLY A 423 -10.85 -37.20 26.25
C GLY A 423 -11.06 -35.71 26.53
N VAL A 424 -11.97 -35.06 25.79
CA VAL A 424 -12.39 -33.68 26.11
C VAL A 424 -13.24 -33.65 27.38
N GLU A 425 -14.15 -34.62 27.55
CA GLU A 425 -14.92 -34.80 28.79
C GLU A 425 -13.97 -34.94 29.98
N ARG A 426 -12.99 -35.85 29.90
CA ARG A 426 -11.97 -36.03 30.94
C ARG A 426 -11.20 -34.76 31.25
N THR A 427 -10.89 -33.94 30.24
CA THR A 427 -10.23 -32.64 30.42
C THR A 427 -11.09 -31.69 31.24
N LEU A 428 -12.38 -31.61 30.94
CA LEU A 428 -13.34 -30.77 31.66
C LEU A 428 -13.62 -31.31 33.07
N GLU A 429 -13.72 -32.62 33.24
CA GLU A 429 -13.85 -33.29 34.55
C GLU A 429 -12.71 -32.94 35.49
N ILE A 430 -11.46 -33.16 35.05
CA ILE A 430 -10.27 -32.87 35.87
C ILE A 430 -10.27 -31.41 36.32
N LEU A 431 -10.54 -30.48 35.39
CA LEU A 431 -10.60 -29.07 35.75
C LEU A 431 -11.75 -28.74 36.68
N ALA A 432 -12.94 -29.31 36.46
CA ALA A 432 -14.10 -29.09 37.33
C ALA A 432 -13.83 -29.62 38.75
N GLU A 433 -13.31 -30.83 38.89
CA GLU A 433 -12.94 -31.44 40.17
C GLU A 433 -11.87 -30.64 40.90
N GLU A 434 -10.81 -30.25 40.20
CA GLU A 434 -9.74 -29.42 40.77
C GLU A 434 -10.27 -28.03 41.19
N THR A 435 -11.15 -27.42 40.40
CA THR A 435 -11.77 -26.11 40.72
C THR A 435 -12.69 -26.22 41.93
N MET A 436 -13.56 -27.24 41.99
CA MET A 436 -14.41 -27.50 43.16
C MET A 436 -13.58 -27.74 44.41
N THR A 437 -12.54 -28.56 44.30
CA THR A 437 -11.64 -28.85 45.42
C THR A 437 -10.94 -27.58 45.90
N ALA A 438 -10.40 -26.78 44.98
CA ALA A 438 -9.77 -25.51 45.32
C ALA A 438 -10.75 -24.54 45.97
N MET A 439 -11.99 -24.42 45.48
CA MET A 439 -13.04 -23.56 46.07
C MET A 439 -13.42 -24.01 47.48
N ARG A 440 -13.65 -25.30 47.69
CA ARG A 440 -13.95 -25.86 49.03
C ARG A 440 -12.81 -25.58 50.01
N LEU A 441 -11.56 -25.84 49.61
CA LEU A 441 -10.40 -25.57 50.46
C LEU A 441 -10.16 -24.07 50.72
N LEU A 442 -10.67 -23.21 49.83
CA LEU A 442 -10.62 -21.76 49.98
C LEU A 442 -11.70 -21.21 50.91
N GLY A 443 -12.71 -22.03 51.25
CA GLY A 443 -13.87 -21.63 52.04
C GLY A 443 -14.96 -20.97 51.18
N VAL A 444 -15.19 -21.48 49.96
CA VAL A 444 -16.08 -20.87 48.96
C VAL A 444 -17.00 -21.92 48.34
N ASN A 445 -18.30 -21.64 48.31
CA ASN A 445 -19.31 -22.61 47.84
C ASN A 445 -19.85 -22.31 46.45
N ARG A 446 -19.77 -21.05 45.99
CA ARG A 446 -20.29 -20.61 44.69
C ARG A 446 -19.27 -19.76 43.96
N VAL A 447 -19.26 -19.84 42.63
CA VAL A 447 -18.32 -19.04 41.81
C VAL A 447 -18.46 -17.54 42.08
N SER A 448 -19.69 -17.06 42.30
CA SER A 448 -20.00 -15.66 42.61
C SER A 448 -19.41 -15.14 43.93
N GLU A 449 -19.01 -16.04 44.82
CA GLU A 449 -18.39 -15.67 46.10
C GLU A 449 -16.87 -15.44 45.96
N LEU A 450 -16.25 -15.89 44.87
CA LEU A 450 -14.83 -15.65 44.61
C LEU A 450 -14.56 -14.16 44.41
N GLY A 451 -13.38 -13.73 44.84
CA GLY A 451 -12.98 -12.32 44.79
C GLY A 451 -11.61 -12.07 45.41
N PRO A 452 -11.11 -10.81 45.38
CA PRO A 452 -9.72 -10.49 45.71
C PRO A 452 -9.28 -10.91 47.11
N ARG A 453 -10.21 -10.99 48.07
CA ARG A 453 -9.92 -11.44 49.43
C ARG A 453 -9.36 -12.86 49.50
N HIS A 454 -9.64 -13.70 48.49
CA HIS A 454 -9.23 -15.10 48.46
C HIS A 454 -7.86 -15.32 47.81
N ILE A 455 -7.18 -14.26 47.36
CA ILE A 455 -5.88 -14.34 46.69
C ILE A 455 -4.91 -13.27 47.19
N SER A 456 -3.62 -13.47 46.92
CA SER A 456 -2.57 -12.48 47.08
C SER A 456 -1.77 -12.37 45.79
N THR A 457 -1.69 -11.14 45.25
CA THR A 457 -1.01 -10.81 44.00
C THR A 457 0.21 -9.91 44.22
N ALA A 458 0.64 -9.70 45.47
CA ALA A 458 1.68 -8.72 45.81
C ALA A 458 3.00 -8.94 45.03
N LYS A 459 3.36 -10.19 44.74
CA LYS A 459 4.56 -10.54 43.96
C LYS A 459 4.54 -10.07 42.50
N LEU A 460 3.38 -9.67 41.99
CA LEU A 460 3.18 -9.28 40.61
C LEU A 460 3.17 -7.76 40.40
N ASN A 461 3.17 -6.97 41.48
CA ASN A 461 3.04 -5.50 41.37
C ASN A 461 4.15 -4.88 40.52
N ASP A 462 5.38 -5.39 40.63
CA ASP A 462 6.55 -4.90 39.87
C ASP A 462 6.52 -5.34 38.39
N LEU A 463 5.61 -6.23 38.00
CA LEU A 463 5.42 -6.69 36.63
C LEU A 463 4.27 -5.98 35.91
N LEU A 464 3.57 -5.07 36.59
CA LEU A 464 2.48 -4.28 36.00
C LEU A 464 3.05 -3.02 35.37
N PHE A 465 2.38 -2.51 34.35
CA PHE A 465 2.66 -1.20 33.79
C PHE A 465 2.77 -0.13 34.90
N ASP A 466 3.84 0.67 34.84
CA ASP A 466 4.25 1.66 35.84
C ASP A 466 3.95 3.12 35.41
N GLY A 467 3.43 3.32 34.21
CA GLY A 467 2.95 4.62 33.73
C GLY A 467 1.62 5.06 34.32
N GLU A 468 1.16 6.23 33.88
CA GLU A 468 -0.16 6.75 34.21
C GLU A 468 -1.27 5.92 33.55
N ALA A 469 -2.48 5.94 34.13
CA ALA A 469 -3.61 5.15 33.64
C ALA A 469 -4.05 5.49 32.20
N GLY A 470 -3.71 6.68 31.69
CA GLY A 470 -4.02 7.13 30.33
C GLY A 470 -5.51 7.15 29.94
N LEU A 471 -6.44 7.04 30.90
CA LEU A 471 -7.86 6.90 30.58
C LEU A 471 -8.47 8.17 30.00
N ASP A 472 -7.90 9.34 30.32
CA ASP A 472 -8.27 10.62 29.72
C ASP A 472 -7.91 10.68 28.23
N VAL A 473 -6.80 10.04 27.84
CA VAL A 473 -6.41 9.85 26.43
C VAL A 473 -7.46 8.99 25.75
N VAL A 474 -7.79 7.83 26.32
CA VAL A 474 -8.85 6.96 25.79
C VAL A 474 -10.19 7.71 25.70
N ASP A 475 -10.53 8.54 26.70
CA ASP A 475 -11.74 9.36 26.70
C ASP A 475 -11.69 10.53 25.70
N ARG A 476 -10.52 11.06 25.37
CA ARG A 476 -10.37 12.09 24.35
C ARG A 476 -10.44 11.47 22.95
N GLU A 477 -9.74 10.37 22.71
CA GLU A 477 -9.77 9.59 21.47
C GLU A 477 -11.17 9.00 21.17
N LEU A 478 -11.83 8.44 22.19
CA LEU A 478 -13.11 7.73 22.05
C LEU A 478 -14.31 8.54 22.58
N GLY A 479 -14.19 9.14 23.76
CA GLY A 479 -15.27 9.78 24.51
C GLY A 479 -15.81 11.09 23.94
N ALA A 480 -15.06 11.82 23.11
CA ALA A 480 -15.55 13.06 22.50
C ALA A 480 -16.74 12.89 21.52
N LYS A 481 -17.24 11.67 21.25
CA LYS A 481 -18.30 11.40 20.24
C LYS A 481 -19.23 10.21 20.54
N LEU A 482 -19.40 9.76 21.78
CA LEU A 482 -20.24 8.57 22.08
C LEU A 482 -21.60 8.85 22.76
N MET A 483 -21.92 10.11 23.08
CA MET A 483 -23.24 10.52 23.62
C MET A 483 -23.85 11.76 22.94
N ALA A 484 -23.25 12.26 21.85
CA ALA A 484 -23.80 13.36 21.08
C ALA A 484 -23.96 12.93 19.62
N PRO A 485 -25.01 13.36 18.91
CA PRO A 485 -25.09 13.17 17.47
C PRO A 485 -23.78 13.71 16.86
N THR A 486 -23.08 12.83 16.15
CA THR A 486 -21.97 13.09 15.23
C THR A 486 -21.38 14.50 15.27
N ARG A 487 -20.39 14.76 16.14
CA ARG A 487 -19.56 15.98 16.06
C ARG A 487 -18.16 15.70 15.52
N HIS A 488 -18.07 15.03 14.37
CA HIS A 488 -17.10 15.48 13.37
C HIS A 488 -17.84 16.26 12.29
N GLU A 489 -18.45 17.35 12.74
CA GLU A 489 -18.73 18.55 11.95
C GLU A 489 -18.72 19.74 12.92
N ARG A 490 -17.65 19.92 13.70
CA ARG A 490 -17.25 21.31 13.92
C ARG A 490 -16.15 21.56 12.92
N LYS A 491 -16.57 21.93 11.71
CA LYS A 491 -15.69 22.67 10.81
C LYS A 491 -15.11 23.82 11.63
N LEU A 492 -13.80 24.04 11.59
CA LEU A 492 -13.24 25.30 12.06
C LEU A 492 -14.07 26.41 11.44
N SER A 493 -14.68 27.26 12.26
CA SER A 493 -15.45 28.40 11.76
C SER A 493 -14.49 29.44 11.18
N LEU A 494 -14.97 30.27 10.26
CA LEU A 494 -14.17 31.33 9.65
C LEU A 494 -13.56 32.29 10.67
N GLU A 495 -14.23 32.49 11.81
CA GLU A 495 -13.82 33.33 12.94
C GLU A 495 -12.66 32.68 13.73
N GLU A 496 -12.72 31.37 13.99
CA GLU A 496 -11.65 30.64 14.70
C GLU A 496 -10.32 30.58 13.91
N VAL A 497 -10.39 30.67 12.57
CA VAL A 497 -9.19 30.74 11.71
C VAL A 497 -8.70 32.17 11.53
N GLU A 498 -9.54 33.17 11.83
CA GLU A 498 -9.20 34.59 11.76
C GLU A 498 -8.18 34.99 12.85
N ASP A 499 -8.24 34.32 14.00
CA ASP A 499 -7.36 34.55 15.16
C ASP A 499 -6.06 33.71 15.12
N MET A 500 -5.87 32.84 14.11
CA MET A 500 -4.70 31.96 13.99
C MET A 500 -3.61 32.56 13.10
N GLU A 501 -2.35 32.45 13.52
CA GLU A 501 -1.22 32.84 12.66
C GLU A 501 -1.13 31.93 11.42
N PRO A 502 -0.81 32.47 10.23
CA PRO A 502 -0.58 31.67 9.03
C PRO A 502 0.68 30.80 9.21
N SER A 503 0.50 29.52 9.53
CA SER A 503 1.60 28.57 9.76
C SER A 503 1.31 27.19 9.15
N PRO A 504 2.36 26.36 8.93
CA PRO A 504 2.19 24.96 8.55
C PRO A 504 1.31 24.18 9.53
N GLU A 505 1.29 24.55 10.82
CA GLU A 505 0.40 23.92 11.79
C GLU A 505 -1.06 24.26 11.52
N THR A 506 -1.36 25.51 11.15
CA THR A 506 -2.70 25.99 10.78
C THR A 506 -3.20 25.31 9.50
N TYR A 507 -2.36 25.21 8.46
CA TYR A 507 -2.71 24.46 7.24
C TYR A 507 -2.99 22.98 7.53
N ALA A 508 -2.14 22.33 8.32
CA ALA A 508 -2.33 20.93 8.70
C ALA A 508 -3.60 20.73 9.55
N ALA A 509 -3.92 21.66 10.45
CA ALA A 509 -5.15 21.63 11.25
C ALA A 509 -6.40 21.78 10.38
N ILE A 510 -6.40 22.69 9.40
CA ILE A 510 -7.49 22.84 8.43
C ILE A 510 -7.62 21.60 7.55
N MET A 511 -6.51 21.02 7.07
CA MET A 511 -6.54 19.80 6.26
C MET A 511 -6.92 18.54 7.05
N ALA A 512 -6.80 18.55 8.37
CA ALA A 512 -7.26 17.47 9.24
C ALA A 512 -8.77 17.57 9.54
N THR A 513 -9.31 18.78 9.67
CA THR A 513 -10.69 19.03 10.11
C THR A 513 -11.67 19.36 8.98
N ASN A 514 -11.19 20.04 7.93
CA ASN A 514 -11.95 20.55 6.78
C ASN A 514 -11.30 20.10 5.46
N LYS A 515 -10.87 18.83 5.34
CA LYS A 515 -10.23 18.36 4.10
C LYS A 515 -11.22 18.42 2.92
N PRO A 516 -10.94 19.17 1.85
CA PRO A 516 -11.78 19.15 0.66
C PRO A 516 -11.76 17.75 0.01
N ASN A 517 -12.91 17.26 -0.42
CA ASN A 517 -13.00 15.96 -1.12
C ASN A 517 -12.26 16.04 -2.48
N PRO A 518 -11.20 15.23 -2.72
CA PRO A 518 -10.44 15.25 -3.97
C PRO A 518 -11.21 14.64 -5.16
N ARG A 519 -12.34 13.97 -4.91
CA ARG A 519 -13.29 13.52 -5.95
C ARG A 519 -14.47 14.48 -6.15
N GLY A 520 -14.45 15.62 -5.46
CA GLY A 520 -15.50 16.62 -5.58
C GLY A 520 -15.49 17.33 -6.94
N PRO A 521 -16.58 18.05 -7.28
CA PRO A 521 -16.75 18.67 -8.59
C PRO A 521 -15.72 19.76 -8.90
N GLY A 522 -15.15 20.42 -7.89
CA GLY A 522 -14.08 21.40 -8.06
C GLY A 522 -12.77 20.77 -8.49
N TYR A 523 -12.37 19.71 -7.79
CA TYR A 523 -11.16 18.93 -8.12
C TYR A 523 -11.27 18.21 -9.47
N LEU A 524 -12.43 17.64 -9.81
CA LEU A 524 -12.63 17.02 -11.12
C LEU A 524 -12.49 18.04 -12.26
N LYS A 525 -13.02 19.26 -12.10
CA LYS A 525 -12.82 20.35 -13.06
C LYS A 525 -11.35 20.76 -13.15
N LEU A 526 -10.64 20.81 -12.02
CA LEU A 526 -9.20 21.08 -11.99
C LEU A 526 -8.42 20.01 -12.75
N TYR A 527 -8.76 18.73 -12.58
CA TYR A 527 -8.09 17.64 -13.29
C TYR A 527 -8.34 17.67 -14.79
N MET A 528 -9.58 17.93 -15.23
CA MET A 528 -9.90 18.11 -16.65
C MET A 528 -9.12 19.28 -17.25
N LEU A 529 -9.05 20.39 -16.53
CA LEU A 529 -8.27 21.56 -16.92
C LEU A 529 -6.78 21.19 -17.05
N ALA A 530 -6.22 20.54 -16.03
CA ALA A 530 -4.83 20.11 -16.04
C ALA A 530 -4.51 19.16 -17.21
N SER A 531 -5.40 18.20 -17.52
CA SER A 531 -5.24 17.30 -18.67
C SER A 531 -5.13 18.02 -20.01
N VAL A 532 -5.85 19.14 -20.20
CA VAL A 532 -5.71 19.96 -21.40
C VAL A 532 -4.37 20.70 -21.40
N ILE A 533 -3.93 21.23 -20.26
CA ILE A 533 -2.60 21.87 -20.15
C ILE A 533 -1.46 20.87 -20.41
N PHE A 534 -1.64 19.59 -20.07
CA PHE A 534 -0.65 18.55 -20.36
C PHE A 534 -0.38 18.39 -21.85
N LEU A 535 -1.33 18.77 -22.73
CA LEU A 535 -1.12 18.79 -24.18
C LEU A 535 -0.04 19.79 -24.61
N CYS A 536 0.26 20.80 -23.79
CA CYS A 536 1.44 21.64 -24.00
C CYS A 536 2.73 20.85 -23.84
N SER A 537 2.81 19.89 -22.92
CA SER A 537 3.96 18.99 -22.84
C SER A 537 3.98 18.00 -24.01
N THR A 538 2.80 17.50 -24.41
CA THR A 538 2.63 16.61 -25.58
C THR A 538 3.15 17.23 -26.86
N MET A 539 2.88 18.52 -27.14
CA MET A 539 3.44 19.17 -28.34
C MET A 539 4.97 19.22 -28.34
N ASN A 540 5.61 19.32 -27.16
CA ASN A 540 7.08 19.28 -27.05
C ASN A 540 7.62 17.89 -27.41
N GLY A 541 7.02 16.87 -26.80
CA GLY A 541 7.39 15.48 -27.05
C GLY A 541 7.16 15.06 -28.48
N PHE A 542 6.07 15.57 -29.09
CA PHE A 542 5.77 15.33 -30.48
C PHE A 542 6.88 15.89 -31.37
N ASP A 543 7.28 17.16 -31.23
CA ASP A 543 8.34 17.74 -32.06
C ASP A 543 9.68 17.00 -31.92
N SER A 544 10.11 16.74 -30.68
CA SER A 544 11.40 16.10 -30.40
C SER A 544 11.51 14.72 -31.04
N ALA A 545 10.46 13.90 -30.92
CA ALA A 545 10.46 12.55 -31.49
C ALA A 545 10.19 12.52 -33.00
N LEU A 546 9.41 13.48 -33.50
CA LEU A 546 9.05 13.58 -34.90
C LEU A 546 10.28 13.76 -35.79
N MET A 547 11.21 14.65 -35.41
CA MET A 547 12.42 14.85 -36.22
C MET A 547 13.33 13.64 -36.23
N GLY A 548 13.50 12.97 -35.08
CA GLY A 548 14.26 11.72 -35.02
C GLY A 548 13.66 10.64 -35.91
N SER A 549 12.32 10.55 -35.95
CA SER A 549 11.59 9.53 -36.71
C SER A 549 11.57 9.84 -38.23
N ILE A 550 11.37 11.10 -38.62
CA ILE A 550 11.36 11.51 -40.04
C ILE A 550 12.78 11.45 -40.65
N ASN A 551 13.82 11.78 -39.88
CA ASN A 551 15.20 11.70 -40.39
C ASN A 551 15.67 10.27 -40.65
N ALA A 552 14.94 9.26 -40.15
CA ALA A 552 15.18 7.85 -40.49
C ALA A 552 14.59 7.46 -41.87
N LEU A 553 13.80 8.34 -42.52
CA LEU A 553 13.14 8.07 -43.79
C LEU A 553 14.02 8.50 -44.98
N PRO A 554 14.36 7.60 -45.93
CA PRO A 554 15.23 7.92 -47.06
C PRO A 554 14.68 8.96 -48.05
N ASN A 555 13.36 9.04 -48.19
CA ASN A 555 12.72 10.00 -49.09
C ASN A 555 12.77 11.44 -48.55
N TYR A 556 12.72 11.64 -47.22
CA TYR A 556 12.90 12.94 -46.58
C TYR A 556 14.33 13.46 -46.76
N THR A 557 15.34 12.61 -46.50
CA THR A 557 16.75 13.00 -46.65
C THR A 557 17.09 13.32 -48.10
N SER A 558 16.54 12.56 -49.06
CA SER A 558 16.65 12.84 -50.49
C SER A 558 15.98 14.16 -50.89
N TYR A 559 14.77 14.46 -50.37
CA TYR A 559 14.02 15.67 -50.70
C TYR A 559 14.75 16.97 -50.32
N PHE A 560 15.43 16.99 -49.16
CA PHE A 560 16.15 18.17 -48.67
C PHE A 560 17.68 18.13 -48.90
N GLY A 561 18.21 17.07 -49.53
CA GLY A 561 19.64 16.93 -49.81
C GLY A 561 20.51 16.72 -48.55
N LEU A 562 20.01 15.99 -47.56
CA LEU A 562 20.71 15.70 -46.30
C LEU A 562 21.52 14.39 -46.41
N PRO A 563 22.83 14.37 -46.09
CA PRO A 563 23.65 13.17 -46.20
C PRO A 563 23.39 12.14 -45.08
N GLU A 564 23.46 10.84 -45.41
CA GLU A 564 23.14 9.72 -44.50
C GLU A 564 24.05 9.62 -43.26
N THR A 565 25.29 10.11 -43.35
CA THR A 565 26.28 10.06 -42.24
C THR A 565 26.17 11.25 -41.28
N GLY A 566 25.25 12.19 -41.55
CA GLY A 566 25.11 13.43 -40.77
C GLY A 566 26.21 14.44 -41.09
N ASN A 567 25.84 15.70 -41.24
CA ASN A 567 26.75 16.83 -41.44
C ASN A 567 26.27 18.03 -40.63
N ALA A 568 27.00 19.15 -40.70
CA ALA A 568 26.63 20.38 -39.99
C ALA A 568 25.21 20.88 -40.32
N SER A 569 24.70 20.67 -41.54
CA SER A 569 23.32 21.06 -41.91
C SER A 569 22.26 20.14 -41.29
N THR A 570 22.54 18.85 -41.14
CA THR A 570 21.68 17.92 -40.39
C THR A 570 21.65 18.29 -38.90
N GLY A 571 22.84 18.52 -38.31
CA GLY A 571 22.94 18.98 -36.92
C GLY A 571 22.20 20.30 -36.66
N LEU A 572 22.20 21.22 -37.63
CA LEU A 572 21.46 22.48 -37.55
C LEU A 572 19.94 22.30 -37.55
N VAL A 573 19.39 21.35 -38.32
CA VAL A 573 17.94 21.05 -38.35
C VAL A 573 17.43 20.56 -37.00
N PHE A 574 18.26 19.80 -36.27
CA PHE A 574 17.94 19.35 -34.91
C PHE A 574 18.19 20.46 -33.87
N SER A 575 19.31 21.18 -33.98
CA SER A 575 19.72 22.17 -32.99
C SER A 575 19.00 23.51 -33.08
N ILE A 576 18.38 23.85 -34.23
CA ILE A 576 17.58 25.08 -34.40
C ILE A 576 16.41 25.15 -33.41
N PHE A 577 15.88 24.00 -32.99
CA PHE A 577 14.88 23.96 -31.93
C PHE A 577 15.44 24.52 -30.62
N GLN A 578 16.67 24.17 -30.25
CA GLN A 578 17.29 24.71 -29.03
C GLN A 578 17.55 26.21 -29.13
N ILE A 579 17.91 26.71 -30.32
CA ILE A 579 18.06 28.15 -30.57
C ILE A 579 16.72 28.87 -30.44
N GLY A 580 15.65 28.34 -31.05
CA GLY A 580 14.30 28.86 -30.91
C GLY A 580 13.83 28.89 -29.45
N GLN A 581 14.15 27.84 -28.68
CA GLN A 581 13.89 27.78 -27.25
C GLN A 581 14.62 28.89 -26.48
N MET A 582 15.92 29.07 -26.72
CA MET A 582 16.70 30.12 -26.06
C MET A 582 16.14 31.52 -26.38
N CYS A 583 15.74 31.78 -27.62
CA CYS A 583 15.12 33.04 -28.01
C CYS A 583 13.74 33.23 -27.36
N GLY A 584 12.89 32.20 -27.36
CA GLY A 584 11.56 32.24 -26.77
C GLY A 584 11.58 32.46 -25.25
N ALA A 585 12.60 31.92 -24.57
CA ALA A 585 12.79 32.09 -23.14
C ALA A 585 12.95 33.56 -22.71
N LEU A 586 13.45 34.43 -23.60
CA LEU A 586 13.60 35.87 -23.33
C LEU A 586 12.26 36.62 -23.24
N PHE A 587 11.17 36.02 -23.75
CA PHE A 587 9.84 36.63 -23.78
C PHE A 587 8.96 36.28 -22.56
N ILE A 588 9.55 35.65 -21.53
CA ILE A 588 8.82 35.21 -20.34
C ILE A 588 8.17 36.35 -19.54
N TRP A 589 8.70 37.58 -19.66
CA TRP A 589 8.14 38.79 -19.04
C TRP A 589 6.66 39.03 -19.39
N MET A 590 6.23 38.54 -20.56
CA MET A 590 4.85 38.60 -21.00
C MET A 590 3.87 37.82 -20.10
N SER A 591 4.33 36.73 -19.48
CA SER A 591 3.55 35.92 -18.54
C SER A 591 3.20 36.68 -17.24
N ASP A 592 4.04 37.64 -16.85
CA ASP A 592 3.76 38.53 -15.70
C ASP A 592 2.96 39.76 -16.12
N TRP A 593 3.09 40.19 -17.37
CA TRP A 593 2.37 41.35 -17.89
C TRP A 593 0.86 41.12 -17.98
N TYR A 594 0.42 40.13 -18.76
CA TYR A 594 -0.99 39.93 -19.11
C TYR A 594 -1.59 38.58 -18.66
N GLY A 595 -0.82 37.75 -17.94
CA GLY A 595 -1.29 36.49 -17.35
C GLY A 595 -0.80 35.22 -18.07
N ARG A 596 -0.92 34.08 -17.40
CA ARG A 596 -0.38 32.79 -17.85
C ARG A 596 -1.22 32.22 -19.00
N THR A 597 -2.55 32.31 -18.93
CA THR A 597 -3.45 31.72 -19.94
C THR A 597 -3.28 32.35 -21.33
N TRP A 598 -3.08 33.66 -21.37
CA TRP A 598 -2.77 34.40 -22.59
C TRP A 598 -1.41 34.02 -23.17
N HIS A 599 -0.41 33.79 -22.31
CA HIS A 599 0.93 33.44 -22.77
C HIS A 599 0.93 32.04 -23.41
N ILE A 600 0.18 31.10 -22.80
CA ILE A 600 -0.08 29.78 -23.36
C ILE A 600 -0.83 29.88 -24.70
N PHE A 601 -1.85 30.73 -24.80
CA PHE A 601 -2.62 30.93 -26.03
C PHE A 601 -1.72 31.41 -27.19
N PHE A 602 -0.96 32.48 -27.00
CA PHE A 602 -0.08 33.00 -28.05
C PHE A 602 1.04 32.01 -28.43
N GLY A 603 1.56 31.27 -27.45
CA GLY A 603 2.50 30.18 -27.70
C GLY A 603 1.89 29.07 -28.57
N CYS A 604 0.71 28.57 -28.21
CA CYS A 604 0.03 27.52 -28.99
C CYS A 604 -0.35 27.98 -30.40
N LEU A 605 -0.82 29.22 -30.54
CA LEU A 605 -1.13 29.82 -31.85
C LEU A 605 0.12 29.92 -32.72
N GLY A 606 1.24 30.39 -32.16
CA GLY A 606 2.51 30.45 -32.86
C GLY A 606 3.05 29.07 -33.26
N VAL A 607 2.83 28.04 -32.44
CA VAL A 607 3.17 26.65 -32.81
C VAL A 607 2.34 26.18 -34.01
N CYS A 608 1.04 26.51 -34.08
CA CYS A 608 0.21 26.17 -35.22
C CYS A 608 0.72 26.86 -36.50
N ILE A 609 1.09 28.14 -36.42
CA ILE A 609 1.69 28.89 -37.54
C ILE A 609 3.01 28.26 -37.97
N GLY A 610 3.91 27.96 -37.03
CA GLY A 610 5.17 27.27 -37.31
C GLY A 610 4.96 25.92 -37.98
N THR A 611 3.96 25.15 -37.51
CA THR A 611 3.60 23.84 -38.10
C THR A 611 3.14 23.98 -39.54
N ILE A 612 2.33 25.00 -39.87
CA ILE A 612 1.90 25.29 -41.25
C ILE A 612 3.11 25.59 -42.14
N VAL A 613 4.03 26.44 -41.68
CA VAL A 613 5.25 26.80 -42.43
C VAL A 613 6.15 25.57 -42.65
N THR A 614 6.37 24.76 -41.61
CA THR A 614 7.17 23.53 -41.68
C THR A 614 6.53 22.49 -42.60
N SER A 615 5.21 22.30 -42.54
CA SER A 615 4.49 21.31 -43.37
C SER A 615 4.41 21.69 -44.85
N LEU A 616 4.41 22.99 -45.15
CA LEU A 616 4.43 23.53 -46.52
C LEU A 616 5.85 23.74 -47.07
N SER A 617 6.89 23.36 -46.32
CA SER A 617 8.27 23.61 -46.73
C SER A 617 8.65 22.87 -48.02
N THR A 618 9.21 23.63 -48.96
CA THR A 618 9.75 23.13 -50.24
C THR A 618 11.26 23.24 -50.33
N SER A 619 11.89 23.90 -49.35
CA SER A 619 13.35 24.09 -49.27
C SER A 619 13.82 23.97 -47.82
N LEU A 620 15.09 23.59 -47.64
CA LEU A 620 15.70 23.40 -46.32
C LEU A 620 15.68 24.67 -45.45
N PRO A 621 15.95 25.90 -45.97
CA PRO A 621 15.84 27.13 -45.17
C PRO A 621 14.41 27.40 -44.67
N MET A 622 13.39 27.10 -45.48
CA MET A 622 11.99 27.26 -45.08
C MET A 622 11.62 26.27 -43.96
N LEU A 623 12.13 25.04 -44.02
CA LEU A 623 11.97 24.05 -42.95
C LEU A 623 12.61 24.54 -41.65
N ILE A 624 13.85 25.03 -41.71
CA ILE A 624 14.59 25.57 -40.55
C ILE A 624 13.86 26.78 -39.95
N GLY A 625 13.38 27.71 -40.79
CA GLY A 625 12.63 28.89 -40.34
C GLY A 625 11.30 28.53 -39.67
N GLY A 626 10.55 27.58 -40.24
CA GLY A 626 9.32 27.07 -39.62
C GLY A 626 9.56 26.41 -38.26
N ARG A 627 10.62 25.59 -38.16
CA ARG A 627 11.03 24.95 -36.89
C ARG A 627 11.47 25.96 -35.84
N PHE A 628 12.17 27.03 -36.23
CA PHE A 628 12.52 28.11 -35.31
C PHE A 628 11.28 28.79 -34.72
N ILE A 629 10.31 29.18 -35.57
CA ILE A 629 9.05 29.80 -35.13
C ILE A 629 8.29 28.85 -34.20
N LEU A 630 8.21 27.58 -34.59
CA LEU A 630 7.55 26.55 -33.80
C LEU A 630 8.18 26.44 -32.41
N SER A 631 9.50 26.34 -32.32
CA SER A 631 10.19 26.18 -31.04
C SER A 631 10.13 27.44 -30.16
N PHE A 632 10.28 28.61 -30.78
CA PHE A 632 10.11 29.90 -30.10
C PHE A 632 8.74 29.98 -29.41
N ALA A 633 7.68 29.70 -30.17
CA ALA A 633 6.31 29.77 -29.67
C ALA A 633 5.98 28.64 -28.67
N ALA A 634 6.49 27.42 -28.91
CA ALA A 634 6.36 26.30 -28.00
C ALA A 634 6.98 26.64 -26.63
N THR A 635 8.12 27.33 -26.62
CA THR A 635 8.79 27.73 -25.39
C THR A 635 7.98 28.74 -24.57
N CYS A 636 7.30 29.68 -25.22
CA CYS A 636 6.36 30.57 -24.54
C CYS A 636 5.24 29.75 -23.86
N ALA A 637 4.67 28.75 -24.54
CA ALA A 637 3.66 27.89 -23.93
C ALA A 637 4.23 27.02 -22.79
N HIS A 638 5.41 26.42 -22.96
CA HIS A 638 6.01 25.47 -22.00
C HIS A 638 6.60 26.13 -20.76
N THR A 639 6.90 27.42 -20.81
CA THR A 639 7.32 28.17 -19.62
C THR A 639 6.12 28.54 -18.77
N ALA A 640 5.01 28.98 -19.38
CA ALA A 640 3.80 29.37 -18.66
C ALA A 640 2.94 28.18 -18.19
N ALA A 641 2.88 27.07 -18.93
CA ALA A 641 2.05 25.90 -18.58
C ALA A 641 2.38 25.25 -17.22
N PRO A 642 3.64 24.89 -16.89
CA PRO A 642 3.97 24.33 -15.57
C PRO A 642 3.81 25.36 -14.45
N LEU A 643 4.11 26.65 -14.73
CA LEU A 643 3.85 27.73 -13.77
C LEU A 643 2.38 27.82 -13.41
N TYR A 644 1.52 27.82 -14.42
CA TYR A 644 0.09 27.84 -14.24
C TYR A 644 -0.41 26.66 -13.41
N LEU A 645 0.08 25.44 -13.68
CA LEU A 645 -0.29 24.24 -12.92
C LEU A 645 0.16 24.29 -11.45
N VAL A 646 1.39 24.75 -11.19
CA VAL A 646 1.92 24.95 -9.83
C VAL A 646 1.11 26.00 -9.08
N GLU A 647 0.61 27.01 -9.77
CA GLU A 647 -0.13 28.13 -9.17
C GLU A 647 -1.62 27.85 -8.97
N ILE A 648 -2.24 26.97 -9.76
CA ILE A 648 -3.66 26.59 -9.64
C ILE A 648 -3.89 25.27 -8.89
N ALA A 649 -2.86 24.45 -8.67
CA ALA A 649 -3.01 23.21 -7.93
C ALA A 649 -2.94 23.43 -6.40
N PRO A 650 -3.79 22.75 -5.61
CA PRO A 650 -3.69 22.73 -4.16
C PRO A 650 -2.35 22.17 -3.69
N ALA A 651 -1.75 22.75 -2.65
CA ALA A 651 -0.42 22.37 -2.16
C ALA A 651 -0.26 20.86 -1.88
N ALA A 652 -1.30 20.23 -1.31
CA ALA A 652 -1.30 18.79 -1.00
C ALA A 652 -1.14 17.86 -2.23
N TYR A 653 -1.60 18.30 -3.41
CA TYR A 653 -1.59 17.50 -4.64
C TYR A 653 -0.74 18.14 -5.76
N ARG A 654 -0.12 19.29 -5.48
CA ARG A 654 0.67 20.08 -6.43
C ARG A 654 1.77 19.25 -7.08
N GLY A 655 2.54 18.50 -6.28
CA GLY A 655 3.63 17.67 -6.77
C GLY A 655 3.17 16.63 -7.80
N THR A 656 2.07 15.94 -7.51
CA THR A 656 1.50 14.92 -8.41
C THR A 656 0.86 15.55 -9.66
N VAL A 657 -0.01 16.54 -9.51
CA VAL A 657 -0.73 17.16 -10.66
C VAL A 657 0.23 17.89 -11.58
N ALA A 658 1.14 18.70 -11.02
CA ALA A 658 2.13 19.41 -11.81
C ALA A 658 3.23 18.46 -12.33
N GLY A 659 3.62 17.43 -11.56
CA GLY A 659 4.59 16.42 -12.01
C GLY A 659 4.11 15.61 -13.22
N LEU A 660 2.81 15.30 -13.29
CA LEU A 660 2.23 14.60 -14.44
C LEU A 660 2.33 15.38 -15.75
N TYR A 661 2.40 16.72 -15.72
CA TYR A 661 2.54 17.55 -16.92
C TYR A 661 3.70 17.10 -17.81
N ASN A 662 4.92 16.99 -17.26
CA ASN A 662 6.07 16.71 -18.11
C ASN A 662 6.10 15.24 -18.56
N THR A 663 5.38 14.34 -17.89
CA THR A 663 5.27 12.93 -18.31
C THR A 663 4.57 12.79 -19.67
N PHE A 664 3.68 13.73 -20.01
CA PHE A 664 2.97 13.77 -21.29
C PHE A 664 3.88 14.13 -22.48
N TYR A 665 5.14 14.47 -22.22
CA TYR A 665 6.19 14.46 -23.24
C TYR A 665 6.27 13.10 -23.92
N TYR A 666 6.24 12.00 -23.17
CA TYR A 666 6.27 10.66 -23.75
C TYR A 666 5.01 10.34 -24.55
N VAL A 667 3.85 10.83 -24.15
CA VAL A 667 2.61 10.70 -24.95
C VAL A 667 2.80 11.39 -26.30
N GLY A 668 3.41 12.58 -26.33
CA GLY A 668 3.77 13.26 -27.57
C GLY A 668 4.73 12.45 -28.42
N SER A 669 5.77 11.89 -27.79
CA SER A 669 6.77 11.04 -28.44
C SER A 669 6.13 9.81 -29.10
N ILE A 670 5.23 9.13 -28.37
CA ILE A 670 4.48 7.97 -28.87
C ILE A 670 3.63 8.36 -30.08
N LEU A 671 2.85 9.44 -29.99
CA LEU A 671 1.98 9.89 -31.08
C LEU A 671 2.79 10.28 -32.33
N ALA A 672 3.92 10.97 -32.15
CA ALA A 672 4.80 11.34 -33.25
C ALA A 672 5.38 10.10 -33.95
N THR A 673 6.07 9.22 -33.23
CA THR A 673 6.70 8.03 -33.83
C THR A 673 5.66 7.06 -34.40
N ALA A 674 4.51 6.88 -33.75
CA ALA A 674 3.43 6.06 -34.28
C ALA A 674 2.83 6.63 -35.57
N SER A 675 2.68 7.96 -35.66
CA SER A 675 2.18 8.59 -36.88
C SER A 675 3.15 8.41 -38.05
N VAL A 676 4.45 8.54 -37.83
CA VAL A 676 5.49 8.31 -38.85
C VAL A 676 5.50 6.84 -39.26
N TYR A 677 5.46 5.90 -38.30
CA TYR A 677 5.39 4.47 -38.60
C TYR A 677 4.17 4.09 -39.46
N ALA A 678 2.97 4.56 -39.06
CA ALA A 678 1.74 4.26 -39.79
C ALA A 678 1.76 4.86 -41.21
N CYS A 679 2.21 6.10 -41.35
CA CYS A 679 2.28 6.76 -42.65
C CYS A 679 3.38 6.14 -43.54
N HIS A 680 4.53 5.74 -42.99
CA HIS A 680 5.57 5.04 -43.77
C HIS A 680 5.09 3.68 -44.27
N LYS A 681 4.45 2.89 -43.39
CA LYS A 681 3.96 1.54 -43.73
C LYS A 681 2.87 1.54 -44.81
N HIS A 682 2.02 2.56 -44.85
CA HIS A 682 0.84 2.57 -45.73
C HIS A 682 0.91 3.60 -46.86
N LEU A 683 1.73 4.65 -46.75
CA LEU A 683 1.75 5.79 -47.67
C LEU A 683 3.12 6.07 -48.30
N SER A 684 4.15 5.26 -48.01
CA SER A 684 5.48 5.40 -48.63
C SER A 684 5.46 5.34 -50.16
N GLY A 685 4.49 4.63 -50.76
CA GLY A 685 4.29 4.59 -52.21
C GLY A 685 3.64 5.85 -52.82
N HIS A 686 3.15 6.80 -52.01
CA HIS A 686 2.38 7.97 -52.45
C HIS A 686 3.19 9.28 -52.30
N GLY A 687 4.44 9.29 -52.76
CA GLY A 687 5.30 10.48 -52.77
C GLY A 687 5.90 10.81 -51.41
N ASN A 688 5.65 12.02 -50.90
CA ASN A 688 6.21 12.54 -49.64
C ASN A 688 5.18 12.59 -48.49
N LEU A 689 4.07 11.84 -48.61
CA LEU A 689 2.98 11.88 -47.63
C LEU A 689 3.34 11.20 -46.30
N ASP A 690 4.28 10.27 -46.33
CA ASP A 690 4.74 9.52 -45.15
C ASP A 690 5.41 10.39 -44.07
N TRP A 691 6.10 11.47 -44.45
CA TRP A 691 6.66 12.45 -43.51
C TRP A 691 5.87 13.76 -43.43
N LYS A 692 5.13 14.15 -44.47
CA LYS A 692 4.32 15.40 -44.45
C LYS A 692 3.05 15.31 -43.59
N ILE A 693 2.36 14.16 -43.56
CA ILE A 693 1.17 13.99 -42.71
C ILE A 693 1.53 14.08 -41.22
N PRO A 694 2.59 13.39 -40.73
CA PRO A 694 3.06 13.57 -39.36
C PRO A 694 3.39 15.03 -38.98
N LEU A 695 3.95 15.82 -39.90
CA LEU A 695 4.17 17.27 -39.69
C LEU A 695 2.84 18.01 -39.47
N TRP A 696 1.79 17.72 -40.23
CA TRP A 696 0.47 18.34 -40.01
C TRP A 696 -0.17 17.93 -38.68
N LEU A 697 0.00 16.68 -38.26
CA LEU A 697 -0.56 16.15 -37.00
C LEU A 697 0.02 16.86 -35.77
N GLN A 698 1.20 17.45 -35.87
CA GLN A 698 1.82 18.25 -34.82
C GLN A 698 0.94 19.43 -34.36
N MET A 699 0.02 19.91 -35.21
CA MET A 699 -0.90 21.01 -34.92
C MET A 699 -2.07 20.61 -34.02
N VAL A 700 -2.39 19.31 -33.88
CA VAL A 700 -3.61 18.85 -33.20
C VAL A 700 -3.62 19.24 -31.71
N CYS A 701 -2.58 18.86 -30.97
CA CYS A 701 -2.47 19.18 -29.54
C CYS A 701 -2.43 20.70 -29.25
N PRO A 702 -1.55 21.51 -29.86
CA PRO A 702 -1.55 22.95 -29.66
C PRO A 702 -2.84 23.62 -30.14
N GLY A 703 -3.47 23.11 -31.21
CA GLY A 703 -4.76 23.61 -31.70
C GLY A 703 -5.89 23.43 -30.68
N ILE A 704 -6.01 22.25 -30.06
CA ILE A 704 -6.98 21.98 -28.99
C ILE A 704 -6.76 22.95 -27.82
N VAL A 705 -5.51 23.11 -27.38
CA VAL A 705 -5.20 24.05 -26.29
C VAL A 705 -5.56 25.48 -26.69
N CYS A 706 -5.19 25.92 -27.89
CA CYS A 706 -5.48 27.26 -28.39
C CYS A 706 -6.98 27.58 -28.40
N LEU A 707 -7.83 26.61 -28.75
CA LEU A 707 -9.29 26.78 -28.78
C LEU A 707 -9.91 26.89 -27.37
N VAL A 708 -9.38 26.16 -26.40
CA VAL A 708 -10.03 25.98 -25.09
C VAL A 708 -9.40 26.84 -24.00
N ILE A 709 -8.10 27.17 -24.07
CA ILE A 709 -7.33 27.82 -22.99
C ILE A 709 -7.94 29.16 -22.53
N LYS A 710 -8.61 29.90 -23.41
CA LYS A 710 -9.25 31.18 -23.05
C LYS A 710 -10.50 31.03 -22.19
N THR A 711 -11.06 29.82 -22.11
CA THR A 711 -12.15 29.49 -21.18
C THR A 711 -11.65 29.18 -19.77
N PHE A 712 -10.34 29.00 -19.60
CA PHE A 712 -9.75 28.64 -18.31
C PHE A 712 -9.56 29.87 -17.41
N PRO A 713 -9.69 29.70 -16.09
CA PRO A 713 -9.37 30.75 -15.13
C PRO A 713 -7.89 31.13 -15.19
N GLU A 714 -7.57 32.38 -14.82
CA GLU A 714 -6.18 32.81 -14.66
C GLU A 714 -5.61 32.34 -13.31
N SER A 715 -4.29 32.40 -13.14
CA SER A 715 -3.63 32.06 -11.88
C SER A 715 -4.13 32.93 -10.71
N PRO A 716 -4.57 32.34 -9.58
CA PRO A 716 -4.93 33.09 -8.37
C PRO A 716 -3.81 34.01 -7.90
N ARG A 717 -2.57 33.53 -7.94
CA ARG A 717 -1.39 34.29 -7.50
C ARG A 717 -1.10 35.49 -8.38
N TRP A 718 -1.31 35.35 -9.70
CA TRP A 718 -1.20 36.48 -10.62
C TRP A 718 -2.33 37.48 -10.43
N LEU A 719 -3.55 37.02 -10.13
CA LEU A 719 -4.69 37.89 -9.86
C LEU A 719 -4.46 38.71 -8.59
N VAL A 720 -3.95 38.10 -7.52
CA VAL A 720 -3.52 38.85 -6.32
C VAL A 720 -2.40 39.83 -6.66
N ALA A 721 -1.42 39.44 -7.50
CA ALA A 721 -0.37 40.34 -8.01
C ALA A 721 -0.89 41.58 -8.79
N LYS A 722 -2.14 41.52 -9.27
CA LYS A 722 -2.84 42.60 -10.00
C LYS A 722 -3.94 43.26 -9.16
N ASP A 723 -3.98 43.02 -7.85
CA ASP A 723 -4.97 43.58 -6.92
C ASP A 723 -6.42 43.13 -7.23
N ARG A 724 -6.57 41.96 -7.87
CA ARG A 724 -7.87 41.34 -8.25
C ARG A 724 -8.25 40.23 -7.28
N HIS A 725 -8.38 40.58 -6.00
CA HIS A 725 -8.53 39.62 -4.90
C HIS A 725 -9.83 38.79 -4.96
N GLU A 726 -10.95 39.40 -5.36
CA GLU A 726 -12.25 38.71 -5.45
C GLU A 726 -12.24 37.59 -6.49
N GLU A 727 -11.62 37.82 -7.65
CA GLU A 727 -11.49 36.80 -8.69
C GLU A 727 -10.58 35.65 -8.24
N ALA A 728 -9.48 35.96 -7.55
CA ALA A 728 -8.59 34.96 -6.97
C ALA A 728 -9.33 34.08 -5.94
N LYS A 729 -10.10 34.71 -5.03
CA LYS A 729 -10.94 34.02 -4.04
C LYS A 729 -11.94 33.09 -4.72
N ALA A 730 -12.65 33.56 -5.75
CA ALA A 730 -13.64 32.76 -6.47
C ALA A 730 -13.02 31.50 -7.13
N ILE A 731 -11.81 31.61 -7.66
CA ILE A 731 -11.07 30.47 -8.24
C ILE A 731 -10.68 29.47 -7.13
N LEU A 732 -10.11 29.94 -6.02
CA LEU A 732 -9.74 29.08 -4.90
C LEU A 732 -10.97 28.36 -4.32
N SER A 733 -12.08 29.05 -4.10
CA SER A 733 -13.33 28.42 -3.65
C SER A 733 -13.79 27.34 -4.62
N LYS A 734 -13.78 27.62 -5.93
CA LYS A 734 -14.26 26.68 -6.95
C LYS A 734 -13.38 25.43 -7.08
N TYR A 735 -12.06 25.58 -7.15
CA TYR A 735 -11.14 24.47 -7.47
C TYR A 735 -10.49 23.83 -6.25
N HIS A 736 -10.30 24.56 -5.15
CA HIS A 736 -9.68 24.04 -3.93
C HIS A 736 -10.70 23.64 -2.86
N ALA A 737 -11.90 24.25 -2.86
CA ALA A 737 -12.95 23.99 -1.86
C ALA A 737 -14.27 23.48 -2.46
N ASN A 738 -14.27 22.95 -3.69
CA ASN A 738 -15.45 22.38 -4.37
C ASN A 738 -16.66 23.34 -4.50
N GLY A 739 -16.43 24.65 -4.49
CA GLY A 739 -17.46 25.69 -4.59
C GLY A 739 -17.86 26.33 -3.26
N ASP A 740 -17.27 25.89 -2.14
CA ASP A 740 -17.51 26.48 -0.81
C ASP A 740 -16.71 27.79 -0.66
N GLN A 741 -17.40 28.93 -0.63
CA GLN A 741 -16.78 30.26 -0.53
C GLN A 741 -16.26 30.59 0.87
N ASP A 742 -16.84 29.94 1.88
CA ASP A 742 -16.59 30.18 3.30
C ASP A 742 -15.66 29.11 3.89
N HIS A 743 -15.03 28.32 3.04
CA HIS A 743 -14.12 27.27 3.45
C HIS A 743 -12.82 27.85 4.03
N PRO A 744 -12.40 27.47 5.25
CA PRO A 744 -11.24 28.08 5.92
C PRO A 744 -9.92 27.99 5.14
N LEU A 745 -9.76 26.93 4.32
CA LEU A 745 -8.64 26.77 3.41
C LEU A 745 -8.48 27.94 2.42
N VAL A 746 -9.60 28.49 1.91
CA VAL A 746 -9.58 29.60 0.94
C VAL A 746 -9.06 30.86 1.60
N LYS A 747 -9.52 31.14 2.83
CA LYS A 747 -9.12 32.32 3.60
C LYS A 747 -7.63 32.26 3.96
N LEU A 748 -7.15 31.13 4.46
CA LEU A 748 -5.73 30.92 4.75
C LEU A 748 -4.85 31.14 3.51
N GLN A 749 -5.23 30.54 2.37
CA GLN A 749 -4.48 30.71 1.12
C GLN A 749 -4.49 32.16 0.62
N MET A 750 -5.61 32.86 0.76
CA MET A 750 -5.69 34.29 0.42
C MET A 750 -4.80 35.13 1.34
N SER A 751 -4.79 34.88 2.66
CA SER A 751 -3.94 35.63 3.60
C SER A 751 -2.46 35.38 3.34
N GLU A 752 -2.05 34.14 3.04
CA GLU A 752 -0.67 33.81 2.69
C GLU A 752 -0.23 34.52 1.41
N MET A 753 -1.07 34.49 0.36
CA MET A 753 -0.77 35.16 -0.91
C MET A 753 -0.63 36.67 -0.74
N ILE A 754 -1.54 37.31 0.01
CA ILE A 754 -1.50 38.75 0.29
C ILE A 754 -0.29 39.11 1.15
N ALA A 755 0.02 38.34 2.18
CA ALA A 755 1.19 38.57 3.04
C ALA A 755 2.52 38.40 2.29
N SER A 756 2.58 37.52 1.30
CA SER A 756 3.76 37.29 0.45
C SER A 756 4.04 38.42 -0.56
N MET A 757 3.14 39.40 -0.67
CA MET A 757 3.26 40.49 -1.63
C MET A 757 3.74 41.79 -0.99
N ASP A 758 4.80 42.37 -1.57
CA ASP A 758 5.13 43.78 -1.36
C ASP A 758 3.98 44.65 -1.89
N SER A 759 3.57 45.65 -1.12
CA SER A 759 2.43 46.55 -1.37
C SER A 759 2.53 47.45 -2.61
N LYS A 760 3.44 47.17 -3.55
CA LYS A 760 3.63 47.91 -4.81
C LYS A 760 3.24 47.06 -6.02
N ALA A 761 2.33 47.60 -6.83
CA ALA A 761 2.05 47.06 -8.16
C ALA A 761 3.30 47.08 -9.06
N LEU A 762 3.55 45.98 -9.78
CA LEU A 762 4.68 45.84 -10.71
C LEU A 762 4.60 46.91 -11.82
N THR A 763 5.63 47.76 -11.89
CA THR A 763 5.78 48.72 -13.00
C THR A 763 6.35 48.03 -14.25
N TRP A 764 6.25 48.70 -15.40
CA TRP A 764 6.79 48.18 -16.66
C TRP A 764 8.31 47.95 -16.61
N LYS A 765 9.05 48.73 -15.80
CA LYS A 765 10.49 48.54 -15.56
C LYS A 765 10.77 47.28 -14.74
N ASP A 766 9.89 46.96 -13.79
CA ASP A 766 10.06 45.79 -12.92
C ASP A 766 9.92 44.47 -13.67
N LEU A 767 9.15 44.45 -14.77
CA LEU A 767 9.01 43.28 -15.65
C LEU A 767 10.35 42.87 -16.29
N PHE A 768 11.21 43.83 -16.60
CA PHE A 768 12.53 43.59 -17.21
C PHE A 768 13.69 43.57 -16.21
N ASP A 769 13.44 43.84 -14.92
CA ASP A 769 14.50 43.89 -13.93
C ASP A 769 15.02 42.48 -13.57
N LEU A 770 16.17 42.10 -14.13
CA LEU A 770 16.83 40.83 -13.86
C LEU A 770 17.67 40.84 -12.57
N ARG A 771 17.86 41.99 -11.91
CA ARG A 771 18.66 42.07 -10.66
C ARG A 771 18.06 41.23 -9.55
N VAL A 772 16.74 41.03 -9.56
CA VAL A 772 16.02 40.15 -8.62
C VAL A 772 16.62 38.73 -8.55
N LEU A 773 17.20 38.24 -9.65
CA LEU A 773 17.81 36.91 -9.74
C LEU A 773 19.12 36.79 -8.96
N PHE A 774 19.80 37.90 -8.67
CA PHE A 774 21.14 37.91 -8.07
C PHE A 774 21.32 38.88 -6.89
N GLU A 775 20.29 39.68 -6.56
CA GLU A 775 20.36 40.74 -5.55
C GLU A 775 20.71 40.20 -4.15
N SER A 776 20.02 39.16 -3.69
CA SER A 776 20.22 38.58 -2.37
C SER A 776 21.02 37.28 -2.41
N ARG A 777 21.54 36.88 -1.24
CA ARG A 777 22.20 35.57 -1.08
C ARG A 777 21.25 34.41 -1.39
N SER A 778 20.01 34.52 -0.94
CA SER A 778 18.91 33.58 -1.21
C SER A 778 18.65 33.47 -2.71
N SER A 779 18.50 34.61 -3.42
CA SER A 779 18.31 34.65 -4.87
C SER A 779 19.42 33.93 -5.64
N ARG A 780 20.69 34.20 -5.28
CA ARG A 780 21.85 33.54 -5.91
C ARG A 780 21.85 32.03 -5.70
N TYR A 781 21.48 31.55 -4.51
CA TYR A 781 21.41 30.12 -4.21
C TYR A 781 20.30 29.43 -5.01
N ARG A 782 19.13 30.06 -5.11
CA ARG A 782 17.98 29.53 -5.88
C ARG A 782 18.28 29.44 -7.36
N ILE A 783 18.89 30.48 -7.92
CA ILE A 783 19.28 30.46 -9.33
C ILE A 783 20.40 29.46 -9.60
N MET A 784 21.34 29.25 -8.69
CA MET A 784 22.31 28.16 -8.80
C MET A 784 21.61 26.80 -8.90
N LEU A 785 20.61 26.51 -8.07
CA LEU A 785 19.82 25.27 -8.16
C LEU A 785 19.03 25.16 -9.48
N ASN A 786 18.42 26.25 -9.91
CA ASN A 786 17.66 26.32 -11.17
C ASN A 786 18.57 26.01 -12.38
N ILE A 787 19.71 26.70 -12.49
CA ILE A 787 20.67 26.52 -13.59
C ILE A 787 21.26 25.10 -13.56
N THR A 788 21.71 24.62 -12.40
CA THR A 788 22.34 23.30 -12.31
C THR A 788 21.36 22.19 -12.65
N PHE A 789 20.13 22.24 -12.14
CA PHE A 789 19.12 21.24 -12.48
C PHE A 789 18.68 21.32 -13.95
N SER A 790 18.63 22.51 -14.55
CA SER A 790 18.38 22.65 -15.99
C SER A 790 19.45 21.98 -16.85
N TRP A 791 20.71 22.04 -16.41
CA TRP A 791 21.84 21.45 -17.10
C TRP A 791 21.82 19.93 -16.96
N PHE A 792 21.69 19.42 -15.73
CA PHE A 792 21.59 17.99 -15.47
C PHE A 792 20.40 17.40 -16.25
N GLY A 793 19.23 18.04 -16.21
CA GLY A 793 18.06 17.58 -16.96
C GLY A 793 18.24 17.46 -18.48
N GLN A 794 19.24 18.09 -19.11
CA GLN A 794 19.51 18.03 -20.55
C GLN A 794 20.87 17.39 -20.91
N PHE A 795 21.72 17.14 -19.91
CA PHE A 795 23.12 16.77 -20.07
C PHE A 795 23.55 15.61 -19.15
N SER A 796 22.66 14.69 -18.81
CA SER A 796 22.99 13.44 -18.07
C SER A 796 22.92 12.19 -18.95
N GLY A 797 23.09 12.31 -20.27
CA GLY A 797 23.06 11.15 -21.19
C GLY A 797 21.69 10.75 -21.77
N ASN A 798 20.60 11.41 -21.36
CA ASN A 798 19.23 11.11 -21.80
C ASN A 798 18.97 11.31 -23.30
N ASN A 799 19.53 12.37 -23.88
CA ASN A 799 19.41 12.65 -25.32
C ASN A 799 20.26 11.70 -26.16
N ILE A 800 21.39 11.22 -25.62
CA ILE A 800 22.29 10.30 -26.34
C ILE A 800 21.61 8.97 -26.58
N ILE A 801 20.95 8.45 -25.55
CA ILE A 801 20.20 7.21 -25.65
C ILE A 801 19.04 7.33 -26.63
N SER A 802 18.29 8.44 -26.61
CA SER A 802 17.08 8.59 -27.43
C SER A 802 17.37 8.87 -28.91
N TYR A 803 18.36 9.71 -29.23
CA TYR A 803 18.67 10.09 -30.61
C TYR A 803 19.59 9.10 -31.34
N TYR A 804 20.38 8.31 -30.60
CA TYR A 804 21.34 7.37 -31.20
C TYR A 804 20.93 5.90 -31.06
N LEU A 805 19.77 5.61 -30.46
CA LEU A 805 19.21 4.26 -30.43
C LEU A 805 19.16 3.62 -31.84
N PRO A 806 18.71 4.29 -32.91
CA PRO A 806 18.73 3.70 -34.26
C PRO A 806 20.14 3.43 -34.81
N ILE A 807 21.12 4.30 -34.51
CA ILE A 807 22.52 4.12 -34.93
C ILE A 807 23.13 2.92 -34.19
N MET A 808 22.87 2.79 -32.90
CA MET A 808 23.31 1.66 -32.09
C MET A 808 22.65 0.35 -32.54
N LEU A 809 21.35 0.36 -32.82
CA LEU A 809 20.60 -0.79 -33.36
C LEU A 809 21.18 -1.24 -34.71
N LYS A 810 21.58 -0.29 -35.58
CA LYS A 810 22.27 -0.59 -36.84
C LYS A 810 23.64 -1.25 -36.60
N GLY A 811 24.36 -0.84 -35.56
CA GLY A 811 25.64 -1.41 -35.14
C GLY A 811 25.60 -2.89 -34.71
N ILE A 812 24.41 -3.42 -34.38
CA ILE A 812 24.18 -4.82 -34.00
C ILE A 812 23.42 -5.63 -35.07
N GLY A 813 23.27 -5.08 -36.27
CA GLY A 813 22.62 -5.76 -37.40
C GLY A 813 21.12 -5.52 -37.55
N ILE A 814 20.47 -4.72 -36.68
CA ILE A 814 19.07 -4.31 -36.87
C ILE A 814 19.02 -3.14 -37.84
N THR A 815 18.79 -3.45 -39.12
CA THR A 815 18.80 -2.47 -40.23
C THR A 815 17.40 -2.07 -40.73
N SER A 816 16.35 -2.73 -40.24
CA SER A 816 14.95 -2.44 -40.63
C SER A 816 14.44 -1.16 -39.96
N THR A 817 13.99 -0.21 -40.78
CA THR A 817 13.37 1.05 -40.35
C THR A 817 12.12 0.80 -39.50
N ASP A 818 11.30 -0.18 -39.87
CA ASP A 818 10.09 -0.55 -39.11
C ASP A 818 10.43 -1.02 -37.70
N THR A 819 11.46 -1.85 -37.55
CA THR A 819 11.90 -2.36 -36.25
C THR A 819 12.44 -1.22 -35.38
N ALA A 820 13.21 -0.29 -35.96
CA ALA A 820 13.72 0.86 -35.23
C ALA A 820 12.59 1.78 -34.73
N LEU A 821 11.56 2.04 -35.56
CA LEU A 821 10.41 2.85 -35.17
C LEU A 821 9.58 2.18 -34.06
N VAL A 822 9.35 0.86 -34.14
CA VAL A 822 8.63 0.11 -33.09
C VAL A 822 9.39 0.16 -31.76
N LEU A 823 10.72 -0.03 -31.77
CA LEU A 823 11.53 0.04 -30.56
C LEU A 823 11.51 1.43 -29.91
N ASN A 824 11.46 2.51 -30.70
CA ASN A 824 11.28 3.87 -30.18
C ASN A 824 9.92 4.07 -29.49
N ILE A 825 8.85 3.46 -30.02
CA ILE A 825 7.53 3.47 -29.38
C ILE A 825 7.60 2.74 -28.03
N VAL A 826 8.18 1.53 -28.01
CA VAL A 826 8.34 0.74 -26.77
C VAL A 826 9.14 1.53 -25.73
N TYR A 827 10.25 2.14 -26.13
CA TYR A 827 11.06 2.99 -25.25
C TYR A 827 10.24 4.15 -24.65
N SER A 828 9.44 4.82 -25.48
CA SER A 828 8.59 5.93 -25.03
C SER A 828 7.47 5.46 -24.09
N VAL A 829 6.89 4.28 -24.32
CA VAL A 829 5.89 3.67 -23.42
C VAL A 829 6.49 3.32 -22.06
N VAL A 830 7.65 2.67 -22.05
CA VAL A 830 8.37 2.36 -20.80
C VAL A 830 8.69 3.67 -20.06
N GLY A 831 9.23 4.67 -20.75
CA GLY A 831 9.50 5.98 -20.18
C GLY A 831 8.25 6.62 -19.57
N TRP A 832 7.10 6.55 -20.25
CA TRP A 832 5.85 7.11 -19.74
C TRP A 832 5.36 6.44 -18.45
N VAL A 833 5.40 5.10 -18.37
CA VAL A 833 4.99 4.35 -17.17
C VAL A 833 5.85 4.75 -15.98
N PHE A 834 7.17 4.76 -16.15
CA PHE A 834 8.10 5.12 -15.08
C PHE A 834 8.03 6.60 -14.71
N ALA A 835 7.86 7.51 -15.67
CA ALA A 835 7.67 8.94 -15.39
C ALA A 835 6.37 9.22 -14.62
N SER A 836 5.28 8.51 -14.99
CA SER A 836 3.99 8.63 -14.30
C SER A 836 4.08 8.10 -12.86
N ALA A 837 4.68 6.93 -12.66
CA ALA A 837 4.93 6.39 -11.31
C ALA A 837 5.86 7.31 -10.50
N GLY A 838 6.91 7.84 -11.15
CA GLY A 838 7.86 8.75 -10.55
C GLY A 838 7.24 10.04 -10.03
N SER A 839 6.27 10.61 -10.76
CA SER A 839 5.53 11.81 -10.33
C SER A 839 4.88 11.63 -8.95
N ARG A 840 4.38 10.42 -8.64
CA ARG A 840 3.82 10.09 -7.33
C ARG A 840 4.89 9.77 -6.30
N PHE A 841 5.94 9.06 -6.68
CA PHE A 841 7.02 8.70 -5.75
C PHE A 841 7.81 9.90 -5.23
N HIS A 842 7.92 11.00 -5.98
CA HIS A 842 8.51 12.25 -5.48
C HIS A 842 7.75 12.83 -4.29
N ASP A 843 6.43 12.63 -4.21
CA ASP A 843 5.58 13.02 -3.07
C ASP A 843 5.69 12.04 -1.88
N VAL A 844 6.10 10.80 -2.11
CA VAL A 844 6.25 9.79 -1.06
C VAL A 844 7.67 9.79 -0.49
N VAL A 845 8.68 9.66 -1.34
CA VAL A 845 10.10 9.52 -0.97
C VAL A 845 10.77 10.87 -0.69
N GLY A 846 10.35 11.92 -1.42
CA GLY A 846 10.96 13.25 -1.40
C GLY A 846 11.86 13.50 -2.62
N ARG A 847 11.93 14.77 -3.04
CA ARG A 847 12.54 15.18 -4.33
C ARG A 847 14.03 14.91 -4.32
N ARG A 848 14.72 15.36 -3.27
CA ARG A 848 16.18 15.26 -3.15
C ARG A 848 16.66 13.80 -3.14
N LYS A 849 16.02 12.95 -2.34
CA LYS A 849 16.41 11.53 -2.22
C LYS A 849 16.21 10.79 -3.55
N MET A 850 15.09 11.06 -4.21
CA MET A 850 14.75 10.41 -5.47
C MET A 850 15.66 10.88 -6.61
N LEU A 851 15.98 12.17 -6.71
CA LEU A 851 16.92 12.68 -7.72
C LEU A 851 18.33 12.07 -7.54
N ILE A 852 18.88 12.08 -6.32
CA ILE A 852 20.19 11.47 -6.03
C ILE A 852 20.17 9.97 -6.34
N GLY A 853 19.16 9.24 -5.87
CA GLY A 853 19.04 7.80 -6.13
C GLY A 853 18.91 7.48 -7.62
N SER A 854 18.18 8.29 -8.37
CA SER A 854 18.03 8.13 -9.82
C SER A 854 19.36 8.40 -10.54
N THR A 855 20.08 9.47 -10.19
CA THR A 855 21.40 9.75 -10.77
C THR A 855 22.40 8.64 -10.46
N CYS A 856 22.44 8.10 -9.24
CA CYS A 856 23.28 6.94 -8.93
C CYS A 856 22.95 5.73 -9.82
N GLY A 857 21.66 5.44 -10.00
CA GLY A 857 21.22 4.35 -10.87
C GLY A 857 21.60 4.56 -12.34
N MET A 858 21.50 5.80 -12.83
CA MET A 858 21.92 6.20 -14.18
C MET A 858 23.43 6.05 -14.37
N THR A 859 24.25 6.48 -13.41
CA THR A 859 25.71 6.30 -13.43
C THR A 859 26.10 4.83 -13.56
N VAL A 860 25.46 3.95 -12.78
CA VAL A 860 25.70 2.50 -12.84
C VAL A 860 25.31 1.93 -14.20
N CYS A 861 24.15 2.32 -14.73
CA CYS A 861 23.72 1.85 -16.05
C CYS A 861 24.69 2.29 -17.15
N LEU A 862 25.11 3.56 -17.16
CA LEU A 862 26.08 4.06 -18.14
C LEU A 862 27.45 3.41 -18.01
N ALA A 863 27.90 3.07 -16.79
CA ALA A 863 29.15 2.35 -16.58
C ALA A 863 29.10 0.94 -17.19
N ILE A 864 27.97 0.24 -17.03
CA ILE A 864 27.76 -1.08 -17.62
C ILE A 864 27.68 -0.98 -19.15
N VAL A 865 26.95 0.02 -19.68
CA VAL A 865 26.87 0.29 -21.12
C VAL A 865 28.25 0.60 -21.71
N ALA A 866 29.07 1.41 -21.03
CA ALA A 866 30.43 1.72 -21.47
C ALA A 866 31.31 0.46 -21.52
N GLY A 867 31.27 -0.37 -20.47
CA GLY A 867 32.04 -1.62 -20.40
C GLY A 867 31.60 -2.65 -21.44
N CYS A 868 30.29 -2.78 -21.66
CA CYS A 868 29.74 -3.70 -22.65
C CYS A 868 29.99 -3.20 -24.09
N ALA A 869 29.94 -1.88 -24.33
CA ALA A 869 30.30 -1.28 -25.61
C ALA A 869 31.79 -1.48 -25.95
N ALA A 870 32.69 -1.38 -24.96
CA ALA A 870 34.10 -1.75 -25.13
C ALA A 870 34.24 -3.25 -25.45
N GLY A 871 33.53 -4.10 -24.71
CA GLY A 871 33.49 -5.55 -24.96
C GLY A 871 33.05 -5.94 -26.39
N TYR A 872 32.10 -5.21 -26.97
CA TYR A 872 31.68 -5.42 -28.35
C TYR A 872 32.69 -4.85 -29.37
N THR A 873 33.20 -3.64 -29.13
CA THR A 873 34.09 -2.95 -30.07
C THR A 873 35.46 -3.63 -30.18
N ASP A 874 36.04 -4.02 -29.05
CA ASP A 874 37.40 -4.53 -28.98
C ASP A 874 37.47 -6.06 -29.14
N TYR A 875 36.43 -6.77 -28.67
CA TYR A 875 36.42 -8.25 -28.61
C TYR A 875 35.30 -8.89 -29.44
N LYS A 876 34.47 -8.12 -30.14
CA LYS A 876 33.32 -8.60 -30.96
C LYS A 876 32.35 -9.51 -30.20
N ASN A 877 32.16 -9.27 -28.90
CA ASN A 877 31.25 -10.06 -28.06
C ASN A 877 29.78 -9.64 -28.26
N GLU A 878 29.01 -10.44 -29.02
CA GLU A 878 27.59 -10.18 -29.29
C GLU A 878 26.70 -10.20 -28.04
N THR A 879 27.04 -11.01 -27.04
CA THR A 879 26.34 -11.06 -25.74
C THR A 879 26.48 -9.74 -24.99
N ALA A 880 27.69 -9.15 -24.98
CA ALA A 880 27.92 -7.84 -24.36
C ALA A 880 27.07 -6.74 -25.03
N SER A 881 26.92 -6.80 -26.35
CA SER A 881 26.08 -5.86 -27.10
C SER A 881 24.60 -5.95 -26.74
N THR A 882 24.08 -7.17 -26.54
CA THR A 882 22.69 -7.39 -26.09
C THR A 882 22.47 -6.84 -24.68
N VAL A 883 23.42 -7.04 -23.77
CA VAL A 883 23.38 -6.50 -22.40
C VAL A 883 23.37 -4.97 -22.40
N SER A 884 24.16 -4.31 -23.25
CA SER A 884 24.15 -2.84 -23.40
C SER A 884 22.75 -2.29 -23.68
N ILE A 885 21.97 -2.95 -24.54
CA ILE A 885 20.61 -2.50 -24.90
C ILE A 885 19.69 -2.55 -23.69
N VAL A 886 19.71 -3.65 -22.92
CA VAL A 886 18.88 -3.78 -21.70
C VAL A 886 19.18 -2.64 -20.71
N PHE A 887 20.46 -2.35 -20.48
CA PHE A 887 20.86 -1.28 -19.56
C PHE A 887 20.56 0.13 -20.08
N ILE A 888 20.44 0.31 -21.39
CA ILE A 888 19.98 1.56 -22.01
C ILE A 888 18.49 1.78 -21.76
N PHE A 889 17.66 0.74 -21.89
CA PHE A 889 16.24 0.82 -21.52
C PHE A 889 16.07 1.05 -20.01
N LEU A 890 16.88 0.38 -19.19
CA LEU A 890 16.88 0.58 -17.74
C LEU A 890 17.30 2.00 -17.35
N PHE A 891 18.36 2.54 -17.97
CA PHE A 891 18.73 3.94 -17.82
C PHE A 891 17.54 4.85 -18.14
N GLY A 892 16.88 4.60 -19.28
CA GLY A 892 15.72 5.39 -19.72
C GLY A 892 14.58 5.36 -18.69
N ALA A 893 14.28 4.20 -18.13
CA ALA A 893 13.28 4.05 -17.07
C ALA A 893 13.66 4.82 -15.79
N ILE A 894 14.92 4.75 -15.35
CA ILE A 894 15.40 5.45 -14.15
C ILE A 894 15.39 6.97 -14.36
N PHE A 895 15.90 7.46 -15.49
CA PHE A 895 15.83 8.88 -15.85
C PHE A 895 14.38 9.36 -15.88
N SER A 896 13.49 8.56 -16.46
CA SER A 896 12.06 8.85 -16.56
C SER A 896 11.41 8.99 -15.19
N ALA A 897 11.67 8.06 -14.26
CA ALA A 897 11.11 8.12 -12.91
C ALA A 897 11.64 9.32 -12.12
N GLY A 898 12.94 9.61 -12.19
CA GLY A 898 13.58 10.66 -11.42
C GLY A 898 13.42 12.06 -12.01
N PHE A 899 13.98 12.28 -13.19
CA PHE A 899 14.17 13.61 -13.77
C PHE A 899 12.94 14.12 -14.51
N THR A 900 12.30 13.28 -15.33
CA THR A 900 11.21 13.72 -16.20
C THR A 900 10.10 14.48 -15.47
N PRO A 901 9.46 13.97 -14.39
CA PRO A 901 8.41 14.72 -13.70
C PRO A 901 8.94 15.98 -13.01
N MET A 902 10.24 16.02 -12.63
CA MET A 902 10.82 17.12 -11.87
C MET A 902 11.40 18.24 -12.72
N GLN A 903 11.74 17.98 -13.99
CA GLN A 903 12.38 18.95 -14.91
C GLN A 903 11.76 20.36 -14.84
N PRO A 904 10.43 20.54 -14.96
CA PRO A 904 9.83 21.87 -14.81
C PRO A 904 9.38 22.20 -13.38
N ILE A 905 9.30 21.21 -12.48
CA ILE A 905 8.69 21.37 -11.16
C ILE A 905 9.72 21.82 -10.13
N TYR A 906 10.86 21.14 -10.04
CA TYR A 906 11.90 21.50 -9.06
C TYR A 906 12.38 22.94 -9.25
N PRO A 907 12.68 23.42 -10.48
CA PRO A 907 13.05 24.82 -10.72
C PRO A 907 11.95 25.82 -10.37
N ALA A 908 10.68 25.43 -10.47
CA ALA A 908 9.53 26.27 -10.12
C ALA A 908 9.26 26.29 -8.60
N GLU A 909 9.56 25.20 -7.88
CA GLU A 909 9.41 25.10 -6.42
C GLU A 909 10.53 25.84 -5.69
N VAL A 910 11.78 25.79 -6.16
CA VAL A 910 12.92 26.42 -5.47
C VAL A 910 13.02 27.93 -5.65
N VAL A 911 12.11 28.57 -6.39
CA VAL A 911 12.16 30.01 -6.71
C VAL A 911 11.01 30.77 -6.05
N SER A 912 11.30 31.97 -5.55
CA SER A 912 10.31 32.83 -4.90
C SER A 912 9.38 33.48 -5.94
N ASN A 913 8.22 33.95 -5.50
CA ASN A 913 7.17 34.47 -6.38
C ASN A 913 7.67 35.60 -7.31
N LYS A 914 8.41 36.58 -6.76
CA LYS A 914 8.94 37.76 -7.48
C LYS A 914 9.90 37.41 -8.63
N MET A 915 10.60 36.27 -8.53
CA MET A 915 11.56 35.84 -9.56
C MET A 915 11.06 34.68 -10.42
N ARG A 916 9.92 34.07 -10.07
CA ARG A 916 9.51 32.77 -10.59
C ARG A 916 9.45 32.71 -12.11
N ALA A 917 8.77 33.66 -12.76
CA ALA A 917 8.70 33.70 -14.22
C ALA A 917 10.10 33.90 -14.85
N LYS A 918 10.88 34.87 -14.36
CA LYS A 918 12.24 35.15 -14.83
C LYS A 918 13.16 33.94 -14.68
N SER A 919 13.08 33.23 -13.56
CA SER A 919 13.85 32.01 -13.31
C SER A 919 13.44 30.85 -14.21
N MET A 920 12.17 30.75 -14.60
CA MET A 920 11.74 29.76 -15.60
C MET A 920 12.23 30.11 -17.02
N GLY A 921 12.36 31.41 -17.33
CA GLY A 921 13.07 31.88 -18.52
C GLY A 921 14.55 31.46 -18.49
N VAL A 922 15.25 31.70 -17.37
CA VAL A 922 16.64 31.25 -17.18
C VAL A 922 16.74 29.74 -17.36
N PHE A 923 15.85 28.96 -16.74
CA PHE A 923 15.80 27.49 -16.88
C PHE A 923 15.73 27.06 -18.35
N LYS A 924 14.86 27.67 -19.17
CA LYS A 924 14.77 27.32 -20.60
C LYS A 924 15.96 27.80 -21.41
N LEU A 925 16.56 28.93 -21.06
CA LEU A 925 17.77 29.42 -21.69
C LEU A 925 18.95 28.46 -21.43
N THR A 926 19.16 28.05 -20.19
CA THR A 926 20.26 27.16 -19.79
C THR A 926 20.03 25.72 -20.22
N ALA A 927 18.80 25.21 -20.11
CA ALA A 927 18.42 23.92 -20.69
C ALA A 927 18.60 23.92 -22.22
N GLY A 928 18.27 25.03 -22.89
CA GLY A 928 18.47 25.19 -24.33
C GLY A 928 19.94 25.18 -24.71
N ALA A 929 20.80 25.86 -23.95
CA ALA A 929 22.25 25.85 -24.17
C ALA A 929 22.85 24.44 -23.96
N ALA A 930 22.48 23.75 -22.88
CA ALA A 930 22.91 22.38 -22.61
C ALA A 930 22.41 21.40 -23.68
N GLY A 931 21.14 21.53 -24.08
CA GLY A 931 20.53 20.75 -25.15
C GLY A 931 21.17 21.01 -26.51
N PHE A 932 21.50 22.27 -26.83
CA PHE A 932 22.21 22.64 -28.05
C PHE A 932 23.60 21.99 -28.09
N LEU A 933 24.36 22.10 -27.01
CA LEU A 933 25.68 21.46 -26.90
C LEU A 933 25.56 19.94 -27.10
N ASN A 934 24.62 19.30 -26.40
CA ASN A 934 24.43 17.85 -26.47
C ASN A 934 24.00 17.39 -27.87
N THR A 935 23.07 18.11 -28.51
CA THR A 935 22.50 17.73 -29.81
C THR A 935 23.46 18.00 -30.97
N PHE A 936 24.25 19.08 -30.88
CA PHE A 936 25.17 19.46 -31.95
C PHE A 936 26.53 18.75 -31.82
N VAL A 937 27.10 18.68 -30.61
CA VAL A 937 28.43 18.10 -30.38
C VAL A 937 28.36 16.59 -30.13
N GLY A 938 27.25 16.07 -29.61
CA GLY A 938 27.07 14.66 -29.28
C GLY A 938 27.42 13.67 -30.41
N PRO A 939 26.94 13.84 -31.66
CA PRO A 939 27.26 12.92 -32.75
C PRO A 939 28.74 12.98 -33.13
N ILE A 940 29.32 14.19 -33.13
CA ILE A 940 30.72 14.44 -33.45
C ILE A 940 31.64 13.79 -32.41
N ALA A 941 31.27 13.88 -31.13
CA ALA A 941 31.99 13.22 -30.05
C ALA A 941 31.90 11.70 -30.21
N LEU A 942 30.68 11.14 -30.32
CA LEU A 942 30.47 9.70 -30.44
C LEU A 942 31.19 9.08 -31.66
N SER A 943 31.21 9.77 -32.81
CA SER A 943 31.91 9.29 -34.01
C SER A 943 33.44 9.26 -33.84
N ASN A 944 34.00 10.17 -33.03
CA ASN A 944 35.45 10.32 -32.89
C ASN A 944 36.03 9.53 -31.71
N ILE A 945 35.31 9.43 -30.58
CA ILE A 945 35.81 8.79 -29.36
C ILE A 945 35.07 7.49 -29.00
N GLY A 946 34.03 7.11 -29.74
CA GLY A 946 33.32 5.83 -29.57
C GLY A 946 32.77 5.65 -28.15
N TYR A 947 33.03 4.49 -27.55
CA TYR A 947 32.49 4.13 -26.23
C TYR A 947 33.03 5.00 -25.07
N TRP A 948 34.16 5.70 -25.24
CA TRP A 948 34.68 6.65 -24.25
C TRP A 948 33.72 7.81 -23.98
N PHE A 949 32.82 8.08 -24.92
CA PHE A 949 31.75 9.06 -24.72
C PHE A 949 30.81 8.67 -23.59
N TYR A 950 30.51 7.37 -23.40
CA TYR A 950 29.71 6.90 -22.26
C TYR A 950 30.48 7.04 -20.94
N VAL A 951 31.79 6.79 -20.94
CA VAL A 951 32.67 6.95 -19.76
C VAL A 951 32.69 8.41 -19.28
N PHE A 952 32.67 9.38 -20.20
CA PHE A 952 32.53 10.79 -19.85
C PHE A 952 31.27 11.06 -19.03
N PHE A 953 30.11 10.52 -19.43
CA PHE A 953 28.87 10.70 -18.68
C PHE A 953 28.86 9.95 -17.34
N VAL A 954 29.57 8.83 -17.20
CA VAL A 954 29.75 8.19 -15.89
C VAL A 954 30.47 9.14 -14.91
N GLY A 955 31.54 9.81 -15.37
CA GLY A 955 32.25 10.81 -14.57
C GLY A 955 31.39 12.04 -14.29
N TRP A 956 30.65 12.52 -15.29
CA TRP A 956 29.75 13.66 -15.16
C TRP A 956 28.61 13.39 -14.18
N ASP A 957 27.87 12.28 -14.33
CA ASP A 957 26.77 11.90 -13.43
C ASP A 957 27.26 11.67 -11.99
N SER A 958 28.49 11.16 -11.82
CA SER A 958 29.12 11.05 -10.48
C SER A 958 29.31 12.43 -9.84
N LEU A 959 29.70 13.43 -10.62
CA LEU A 959 29.79 14.81 -10.17
C LEU A 959 28.41 15.40 -9.86
N GLU A 960 27.39 15.07 -10.65
CA GLU A 960 26.01 15.48 -10.37
C GLU A 960 25.53 14.93 -9.01
N VAL A 961 25.79 13.66 -8.71
CA VAL A 961 25.46 13.04 -7.41
C VAL A 961 26.08 13.83 -6.25
N ILE A 962 27.36 14.16 -6.37
CA ILE A 962 28.09 14.92 -5.35
C ILE A 962 27.48 16.32 -5.20
N PHE A 963 27.20 17.00 -6.31
CA PHE A 963 26.62 18.33 -6.31
C PHE A 963 25.23 18.34 -5.67
N MET A 964 24.35 17.43 -6.08
CA MET A 964 23.01 17.28 -5.52
C MET A 964 23.07 16.93 -4.02
N TYR A 965 24.02 16.10 -3.62
CA TYR A 965 24.20 15.78 -2.20
C TYR A 965 24.57 17.03 -1.37
N LEU A 966 25.43 17.90 -1.88
CA LEU A 966 25.91 19.07 -1.16
C LEU A 966 24.90 20.23 -1.16
N PHE A 967 24.20 20.47 -2.27
CA PHE A 967 23.46 21.71 -2.49
C PHE A 967 21.94 21.57 -2.65
N PHE A 968 21.40 20.42 -3.10
CA PHE A 968 19.96 20.34 -3.34
C PHE A 968 19.17 20.38 -2.03
N VAL A 969 18.08 21.15 -2.07
CA VAL A 969 17.13 21.40 -0.99
C VAL A 969 15.94 20.46 -1.15
N GLU A 970 15.40 19.95 -0.03
CA GLU A 970 14.15 19.18 -0.05
C GLU A 970 12.96 20.13 -0.09
N THR A 971 12.05 19.93 -1.05
CA THR A 971 10.84 20.76 -1.24
C THR A 971 9.54 20.02 -0.92
N LYS A 972 9.61 18.71 -0.62
CA LYS A 972 8.44 17.88 -0.33
C LYS A 972 7.65 18.44 0.87
N GLY A 973 6.34 18.63 0.67
CA GLY A 973 5.38 18.93 1.73
C GLY A 973 5.36 20.38 2.21
N MET A 974 6.13 21.26 1.58
CA MET A 974 6.27 22.67 1.97
C MET A 974 5.49 23.59 1.01
N THR A 975 4.90 24.65 1.56
CA THR A 975 4.33 25.75 0.77
C THR A 975 5.43 26.55 0.07
N LEU A 976 5.09 27.39 -0.91
CA LEU A 976 6.12 28.16 -1.63
C LEU A 976 6.71 29.24 -0.73
N GLU A 977 5.89 29.73 0.20
CA GLU A 977 6.15 30.78 1.15
C GLU A 977 7.03 30.26 2.30
N GLU A 978 6.83 29.02 2.76
CA GLU A 978 7.74 28.34 3.70
C GLU A 978 9.15 28.13 3.13
N LEU A 979 9.24 27.81 1.83
CA LEU A 979 10.53 27.70 1.15
C LEU A 979 11.26 29.04 1.17
N ASP A 980 10.54 30.17 1.14
CA ASP A 980 11.15 31.50 1.27
C ASP A 980 11.96 31.67 2.54
N VAL A 981 11.45 31.18 3.67
CA VAL A 981 12.19 31.18 4.96
C VAL A 981 13.41 30.26 4.90
N ILE A 982 13.30 29.09 4.29
CA ILE A 982 14.40 28.10 4.21
C ILE A 982 15.60 28.66 3.42
N PHE A 983 15.35 29.36 2.31
CA PHE A 983 16.42 29.90 1.48
C PHE A 983 17.09 31.13 2.09
N GLU A 984 16.46 31.82 3.05
CA GLU A 984 17.10 32.88 3.84
C GLU A 984 18.07 32.33 4.90
N ALA A 985 17.92 31.07 5.31
CA ALA A 985 18.78 30.45 6.31
C ALA A 985 20.26 30.40 5.89
N LYS A 986 21.18 30.40 6.87
CA LYS A 986 22.64 30.32 6.60
C LYS A 986 23.03 29.06 5.83
N ASN A 987 22.27 27.97 5.90
CA ASN A 987 22.48 26.81 5.05
C ASN A 987 21.12 26.23 4.62
N PRO A 988 20.59 26.62 3.44
CA PRO A 988 19.26 26.22 2.99
C PRO A 988 19.07 24.70 2.93
N ARG A 989 20.11 23.96 2.50
CA ARG A 989 20.09 22.50 2.46
C ARG A 989 19.94 21.88 3.85
N LYS A 990 20.74 22.31 4.83
CA LYS A 990 20.62 21.77 6.20
C LYS A 990 19.29 22.17 6.84
N GLU A 991 18.83 23.39 6.58
CA GLU A 991 17.58 23.89 7.14
C GLU A 991 16.37 23.11 6.62
N SER A 992 16.29 22.84 5.31
CA SER A 992 15.21 22.01 4.76
C SER A 992 15.15 20.61 5.37
N LEU A 993 16.30 20.00 5.70
CA LEU A 993 16.35 18.69 6.37
C LEU A 993 15.93 18.79 7.84
N ARG A 994 16.27 19.90 8.52
CA ARG A 994 15.84 20.18 9.89
C ARG A 994 14.32 20.35 9.95
N VAL A 995 13.76 21.20 9.10
CA VAL A 995 12.31 21.44 9.02
C VAL A 995 11.58 20.15 8.64
N LYS A 996 12.08 19.37 7.69
CA LYS A 996 11.50 18.05 7.37
C LYS A 996 11.51 17.12 8.58
N LYS A 997 12.61 17.10 9.34
CA LYS A 997 12.71 16.27 10.55
C LYS A 997 11.70 16.74 11.60
N ILE A 998 11.59 18.05 11.83
CA ILE A 998 10.58 18.64 12.72
C ILE A 998 9.17 18.31 12.23
N LEU A 999 8.85 18.46 10.95
CA LEU A 999 7.54 18.11 10.39
C LEU A 999 7.24 16.61 10.52
N ALA A 1000 8.26 15.75 10.37
CA ALA A 1000 8.11 14.31 10.60
C ALA A 1000 7.94 14.00 12.09
N ASP A 1001 8.68 14.68 12.97
CA ASP A 1001 8.59 14.54 14.43
C ASP A 1001 7.25 15.11 14.93
N VAL A 1002 6.71 16.16 14.30
CA VAL A 1002 5.37 16.74 14.51
C VAL A 1002 4.29 15.88 13.86
N GLU A 1003 4.53 15.21 12.74
CA GLU A 1003 3.61 14.19 12.20
C GLU A 1003 3.61 12.93 13.08
N VAL A 1004 4.75 12.60 13.71
CA VAL A 1004 4.86 11.52 14.70
C VAL A 1004 4.22 11.96 16.01
N GLU A 1005 4.44 13.19 16.48
CA GLU A 1005 3.77 13.80 17.63
C GLU A 1005 2.30 14.04 17.33
N LYS A 1006 1.85 14.32 16.11
CA LYS A 1006 0.42 14.38 15.68
C LYS A 1006 -0.14 13.01 15.37
N SER A 1007 0.68 12.01 15.11
CA SER A 1007 0.27 10.60 15.18
C SER A 1007 0.20 10.13 16.62
N ALA A 1008 0.92 10.77 17.54
CA ALA A 1008 0.90 10.55 18.98
C ALA A 1008 -0.10 11.45 19.73
N THR A 1009 -0.52 12.58 19.14
CA THR A 1009 -1.51 13.56 19.65
C THR A 1009 -2.78 13.64 18.80
N GLY A 1010 -2.78 12.97 17.64
CA GLY A 1010 -3.97 12.43 16.96
C GLY A 1010 -4.19 10.95 17.31
N ALA A 1011 -3.24 10.36 18.06
CA ALA A 1011 -3.46 9.34 19.08
C ALA A 1011 -3.60 9.96 20.48
N ALA A 1012 -4.17 11.18 20.55
CA ALA A 1012 -4.61 11.80 21.79
C ALA A 1012 -6.10 12.08 21.74
#